data_AF-A0A5J5K508-F1
#
_entry.id   AF-A0A5J5K508-F1
#
_cell.length_a   1.000
_cell.length_b   1.000
_cell.length_c   1.000
_cell.angle_alpha   90.00
_cell.angle_beta   90.00
_cell.angle_gamma   90.00
#
_symmetry.space_group_name_H-M   'P 1'
#
loop_
_entity.id
_entity.type
_entity.pdbx_description
1 polymer ?
#
loop_
_entity_poly.entity_id
_entity_poly.type
_entity_poly.pdbx_seq_one_letter_code
_entity_poly.pdbx_strand_id
1 'polypeptide(L)'
;MIRTYPRSSQAKAQQGLNLRPSAQGGSHAVPVAFEEAARGVVTALGEVGAEHASAIVNVVGPLGVGKSRLLATLSSGFVDLSRTPDEVHLSGGAPLAVDGVDTDRRADAVSRFLDRAGHGRFLIASRLPLAARPRWAHRPIVTVELRPWSPAGIRGLARALGVPDPAHADLVVRLSGGIPLIADSLCRAILRGGEPGPEGALADAAATEVLRRLSAESRGLPPGALPIVAAVDGADEDLLTALVRLPSRAFSRLRRLSVIRPDRHGLTVAEPYRTLFDLAYRWRHPVLRDEMAARAAEHRHRQLAHAADPPLRARIADQVLYLSGRRRARRDLYADERGEFSVRRAADGDDEAIGRLLRLWGEAEGLAERQVDRMRDLWLSGADHGFHLAVDSDDHAVGMTNLTPLDPDAAPALEPLLQQYADTVLNLGRCGSVVGMLAVEPRFARAQPALVRHILTTGMAGGGLVVSTPWIPYQEMAARFGLRRIGDTRHDVYRCGRPSALYARTFTEQNMSAWLRRMRDPRSEGPGQTAELVRTALRGIRTQARTSAAGPRPEPALADLMRQAVEALASSASAVDAEAGEILRLYYLTRAGGHDLLAHRLHLSRATYFRRLEYGIGKVAEAVSRALTAPEPLPEHR
;
A
#
# COMPACT_ATOMS: atom_id res chain seq x y z
N MET A 1 -6.77 -49.87 -23.33
CA MET A 1 -6.58 -49.28 -24.67
C MET A 1 -5.81 -47.98 -24.49
N ILE A 2 -4.49 -48.04 -24.65
CA ILE A 2 -3.56 -46.93 -24.39
C ILE A 2 -3.53 -46.05 -25.64
N ARG A 3 -3.87 -44.76 -25.51
CA ARG A 3 -3.58 -43.74 -26.52
C ARG A 3 -2.92 -42.54 -25.85
N THR A 4 -1.61 -42.44 -26.08
CA THR A 4 -0.76 -41.28 -25.87
C THR A 4 -0.93 -40.27 -27.00
N TYR A 5 -1.03 -38.97 -26.68
CA TYR A 5 -0.87 -37.81 -27.57
C TYR A 5 -0.51 -36.56 -26.72
N PRO A 6 0.14 -35.52 -27.28
CA PRO A 6 1.58 -35.28 -27.21
C PRO A 6 1.99 -34.13 -26.27
N ARG A 7 3.28 -34.09 -25.92
CA ARG A 7 3.94 -32.97 -25.26
C ARG A 7 3.91 -31.71 -26.14
N SER A 8 3.50 -30.60 -25.51
CA SER A 8 3.93 -29.21 -25.70
C SER A 8 4.52 -28.84 -27.07
N SER A 9 3.77 -28.06 -27.86
CA SER A 9 4.42 -27.16 -28.82
C SER A 9 5.26 -26.15 -28.05
N GLN A 10 6.52 -26.04 -28.45
CA GLN A 10 7.44 -25.01 -27.98
C GLN A 10 6.83 -23.64 -28.30
N ALA A 11 6.39 -22.91 -27.28
CA ALA A 11 6.29 -21.47 -27.38
C ALA A 11 7.71 -20.96 -27.64
N LYS A 12 7.98 -20.48 -28.86
CA LYS A 12 9.19 -19.72 -29.18
C LYS A 12 9.35 -18.66 -28.11
N ALA A 13 10.41 -18.78 -27.32
CA ALA A 13 10.84 -17.75 -26.40
C ALA A 13 11.15 -16.49 -27.22
N GLN A 14 10.19 -15.59 -27.35
CA GLN A 14 10.46 -14.25 -27.84
C GLN A 14 11.35 -13.56 -26.81
N GLN A 15 12.57 -13.28 -27.23
CA GLN A 15 13.58 -12.53 -26.50
C GLN A 15 12.93 -11.25 -25.98
N GLY A 16 12.91 -11.07 -24.66
CA GLY A 16 12.72 -9.74 -24.09
C GLY A 16 13.82 -8.86 -24.68
N LEU A 17 13.41 -7.74 -25.29
CA LEU A 17 14.29 -6.75 -25.91
C LEU A 17 15.49 -6.45 -24.99
N ASN A 18 16.63 -7.07 -25.30
CA ASN A 18 17.93 -6.51 -24.99
C ASN A 18 18.05 -5.30 -25.93
N LEU A 19 17.60 -4.13 -25.47
CA LEU A 19 17.97 -2.87 -26.08
C LEU A 19 19.49 -2.71 -25.85
N ARG A 20 20.30 -3.28 -26.74
CA ARG A 20 21.58 -2.64 -27.04
C ARG A 20 21.22 -1.25 -27.56
N PRO A 21 21.81 -0.16 -27.03
CA PRO A 21 21.61 1.15 -27.63
C PRO A 21 22.11 1.04 -29.07
N SER A 22 21.19 1.15 -30.04
CA SER A 22 21.55 1.33 -31.44
C SER A 22 22.31 2.65 -31.52
N ALA A 23 23.52 2.62 -32.06
CA ALA A 23 24.42 3.78 -32.15
C ALA A 23 23.91 4.90 -33.10
N GLN A 24 22.65 4.88 -33.53
CA GLN A 24 22.09 5.86 -34.46
C GLN A 24 20.65 6.23 -34.09
N GLY A 25 20.44 7.51 -33.79
CA GLY A 25 19.18 8.20 -34.05
C GLY A 25 18.12 8.20 -32.95
N GLY A 26 18.43 8.77 -31.79
CA GLY A 26 17.42 9.15 -30.79
C GLY A 26 18.03 9.30 -29.42
N SER A 27 18.33 10.54 -29.02
CA SER A 27 18.74 10.87 -27.64
C SER A 27 17.55 10.58 -26.71
N HIS A 28 17.40 9.33 -26.30
CA HIS A 28 16.57 8.99 -25.17
C HIS A 28 17.29 9.56 -23.95
N ALA A 29 16.84 10.72 -23.49
CA ALA A 29 17.35 11.37 -22.29
C ALA A 29 17.46 10.31 -21.17
N VAL A 30 18.71 9.99 -20.81
CA VAL A 30 18.99 9.13 -19.68
C VAL A 30 18.48 9.88 -18.45
N PRO A 31 17.67 9.26 -17.57
CA PRO A 31 17.15 9.97 -16.41
C PRO A 31 18.31 10.47 -15.54
N VAL A 32 18.20 11.69 -15.01
CA VAL A 32 19.22 12.33 -14.16
C VAL A 32 19.68 11.39 -13.02
N ALA A 33 18.75 10.68 -12.36
CA ALA A 33 19.06 9.73 -11.29
C ALA A 33 19.95 8.55 -11.75
N PHE A 34 19.83 8.13 -13.02
CA PHE A 34 20.68 7.08 -13.57
C PHE A 34 22.10 7.60 -13.85
N GLU A 35 22.24 8.85 -14.30
CA GLU A 35 23.54 9.49 -14.51
C GLU A 35 24.25 9.78 -13.20
N GLU A 36 23.53 10.21 -12.17
CA GLU A 36 24.06 10.35 -10.80
C GLU A 36 24.56 9.03 -10.24
N ALA A 37 23.77 7.96 -10.37
CA ALA A 37 24.19 6.63 -9.94
C ALA A 37 25.39 6.13 -10.73
N ALA A 38 25.44 6.36 -12.04
CA ALA A 38 26.58 6.01 -12.87
C ALA A 38 27.85 6.75 -12.43
N ARG A 39 27.75 8.07 -12.19
CA ARG A 39 28.85 8.87 -11.63
C ARG A 39 29.29 8.33 -10.27
N GLY A 40 28.37 8.04 -9.35
CA GLY A 40 28.67 7.46 -8.05
C GLY A 40 29.40 6.12 -8.13
N VAL A 41 29.00 5.24 -9.05
CA VAL A 41 29.69 3.95 -9.30
C VAL A 41 31.09 4.17 -9.86
N VAL A 42 31.27 5.11 -10.80
CA VAL A 42 32.59 5.41 -11.38
C VAL A 42 33.54 5.99 -10.32
N THR A 43 33.05 6.93 -9.51
CA THR A 43 33.82 7.49 -8.37
C THR A 43 34.22 6.39 -7.40
N ALA A 44 33.27 5.54 -6.99
CA ALA A 44 33.52 4.41 -6.08
C ALA A 44 34.56 3.41 -6.64
N LEU A 45 34.51 3.13 -7.95
CA LEU A 45 35.52 2.27 -8.60
C LEU A 45 36.92 2.89 -8.58
N GLY A 46 37.01 4.22 -8.71
CA GLY A 46 38.26 4.98 -8.65
C GLY A 46 38.89 4.94 -7.25
N GLU A 47 38.09 5.19 -6.22
CA GLU A 47 38.52 5.21 -4.82
C GLU A 47 39.03 3.84 -4.35
N VAL A 48 38.25 2.76 -4.56
CA VAL A 48 38.65 1.42 -4.09
C VAL A 48 39.86 0.88 -4.86
N GLY A 49 39.94 1.19 -6.17
CA GLY A 49 40.99 0.70 -7.04
C GLY A 49 42.38 1.29 -6.78
N ALA A 50 42.47 2.42 -6.07
CA ALA A 50 43.76 3.01 -5.68
C ALA A 50 44.41 2.28 -4.50
N GLU A 51 43.61 1.63 -3.65
CA GLU A 51 44.07 1.08 -2.37
C GLU A 51 44.16 -0.46 -2.35
N HIS A 52 43.43 -1.15 -3.22
CA HIS A 52 43.27 -2.61 -3.14
C HIS A 52 43.52 -3.31 -4.48
N ALA A 53 44.06 -4.54 -4.42
CA ALA A 53 44.28 -5.39 -5.59
C ALA A 53 42.98 -5.75 -6.35
N SER A 54 41.84 -5.71 -5.67
CA SER A 54 40.50 -5.88 -6.26
C SER A 54 39.58 -4.74 -5.85
N ALA A 55 39.01 -4.04 -6.83
CA ALA A 55 37.99 -3.01 -6.60
C ALA A 55 36.59 -3.60 -6.75
N ILE A 56 35.81 -3.63 -5.68
CA ILE A 56 34.46 -4.21 -5.67
C ILE A 56 33.46 -3.12 -5.34
N VAL A 57 32.54 -2.87 -6.28
CA VAL A 57 31.39 -2.00 -6.06
C VAL A 57 30.11 -2.83 -6.09
N ASN A 58 29.35 -2.80 -4.99
CA ASN A 58 28.06 -3.43 -4.89
C ASN A 58 26.95 -2.42 -5.18
N VAL A 59 26.27 -2.61 -6.32
CA VAL A 59 25.08 -1.85 -6.68
C VAL A 59 23.85 -2.51 -6.05
N VAL A 60 23.23 -1.83 -5.09
CA VAL A 60 22.09 -2.32 -4.30
C VAL A 60 20.83 -1.56 -4.68
N GLY A 61 19.66 -2.19 -4.56
CA GLY A 61 18.39 -1.47 -4.70
C GLY A 61 17.21 -2.41 -4.94
N PRO A 62 15.98 -1.88 -4.95
CA PRO A 62 14.78 -2.69 -5.06
C PRO A 62 14.69 -3.47 -6.38
N LEU A 63 13.80 -4.45 -6.43
CA LEU A 63 13.59 -5.28 -7.61
C LEU A 63 13.12 -4.43 -8.80
N GLY A 64 13.88 -4.44 -9.89
CA GLY A 64 13.48 -3.75 -11.11
C GLY A 64 13.75 -2.24 -11.14
N VAL A 65 14.54 -1.72 -10.19
CA VAL A 65 14.96 -0.30 -10.15
C VAL A 65 15.90 0.11 -11.29
N GLY A 66 16.49 -0.87 -12.00
CA GLY A 66 17.39 -0.61 -13.14
C GLY A 66 18.85 -1.03 -12.94
N LYS A 67 19.19 -1.79 -11.88
CA LYS A 67 20.57 -2.28 -11.62
C LYS A 67 21.21 -2.93 -12.85
N SER A 68 20.54 -3.90 -13.46
CA SER A 68 21.05 -4.61 -14.65
C SER A 68 21.34 -3.67 -15.82
N ARG A 69 20.51 -2.63 -16.00
CA ARG A 69 20.71 -1.60 -17.04
C ARG A 69 21.95 -0.76 -16.74
N LEU A 70 22.14 -0.37 -15.49
CA LEU A 70 23.33 0.39 -15.06
C LEU A 70 24.61 -0.42 -15.28
N LEU A 71 24.62 -1.68 -14.85
CA LEU A 71 25.77 -2.57 -15.02
C LEU A 71 26.12 -2.73 -16.51
N ALA A 72 25.13 -2.96 -17.37
CA ALA A 72 25.34 -3.12 -18.81
C ALA A 72 25.94 -1.87 -19.49
N THR A 73 25.71 -0.67 -18.94
CA THR A 73 26.28 0.58 -19.46
C THR A 73 27.74 0.78 -19.03
N LEU A 74 28.14 0.23 -17.88
CA LEU A 74 29.44 0.50 -17.26
C LEU A 74 30.48 -0.62 -17.42
N SER A 75 30.05 -1.84 -17.77
CA SER A 75 30.93 -3.02 -17.83
C SER A 75 31.34 -3.39 -19.25
N SER A 76 32.55 -3.95 -19.41
CA SER A 76 32.99 -4.58 -20.67
C SER A 76 32.56 -6.05 -20.81
N GLY A 77 32.24 -6.71 -19.68
CA GLY A 77 31.76 -8.09 -19.64
C GLY A 77 30.64 -8.24 -18.61
N PHE A 78 29.71 -9.17 -18.84
CA PHE A 78 28.49 -9.30 -18.05
C PHE A 78 28.18 -10.78 -17.73
N VAL A 79 28.06 -11.09 -16.44
CA VAL A 79 27.69 -12.42 -15.94
C VAL A 79 26.31 -12.35 -15.31
N ASP A 80 25.32 -12.96 -15.94
CA ASP A 80 23.97 -13.09 -15.39
C ASP A 80 23.83 -14.42 -14.64
N LEU A 81 23.82 -14.40 -13.30
CA LEU A 81 23.66 -15.62 -12.50
C LEU A 81 22.25 -16.23 -12.55
N SER A 82 21.31 -15.59 -13.25
CA SER A 82 20.03 -16.21 -13.60
C SER A 82 20.14 -17.12 -14.83
N ARG A 83 21.23 -17.02 -15.60
CA ARG A 83 21.55 -17.84 -16.77
C ARG A 83 22.75 -18.73 -16.47
N THR A 84 22.91 -19.81 -17.23
CA THR A 84 24.15 -20.60 -17.20
C THR A 84 25.29 -19.71 -17.68
N PRO A 85 26.37 -19.56 -16.90
CA PRO A 85 27.50 -18.73 -17.32
C PRO A 85 28.22 -19.41 -18.49
N ASP A 86 28.25 -18.75 -19.64
CA ASP A 86 29.25 -19.03 -20.67
C ASP A 86 30.62 -18.53 -20.16
N GLU A 87 31.70 -19.16 -20.60
CA GLU A 87 33.06 -18.85 -20.15
C GLU A 87 33.37 -17.34 -20.27
N VAL A 88 33.77 -16.74 -19.16
CA VAL A 88 34.01 -15.29 -19.07
C VAL A 88 35.48 -15.03 -19.37
N HIS A 89 35.76 -14.39 -20.51
CA HIS A 89 37.09 -13.87 -20.79
C HIS A 89 37.23 -12.45 -20.22
N LEU A 90 38.17 -12.27 -19.30
CA LEU A 90 38.56 -10.98 -18.76
C LEU A 90 39.54 -10.32 -19.74
N SER A 91 39.07 -9.35 -20.53
CA SER A 91 39.93 -8.53 -21.38
C SER A 91 39.78 -7.04 -21.06
N GLY A 92 40.88 -6.42 -20.62
CA GLY A 92 40.99 -4.96 -20.40
C GLY A 92 40.80 -4.47 -18.96
N GLY A 93 41.01 -3.16 -18.75
CA GLY A 93 40.87 -2.47 -17.44
C GLY A 93 39.44 -2.04 -17.08
N ALA A 94 38.46 -2.44 -17.88
CA ALA A 94 37.04 -2.18 -17.63
C ALA A 94 36.46 -3.20 -16.64
N PRO A 95 35.45 -2.83 -15.84
CA PRO A 95 34.96 -3.71 -14.79
C PRO A 95 34.11 -4.86 -15.34
N LEU A 96 34.20 -6.02 -14.69
CA LEU A 96 33.30 -7.15 -14.91
C LEU A 96 32.02 -6.97 -14.11
N ALA A 97 30.86 -6.98 -14.79
CA ALA A 97 29.56 -6.96 -14.15
C ALA A 97 29.09 -8.37 -13.77
N VAL A 98 28.58 -8.53 -12.55
CA VAL A 98 27.93 -9.74 -12.05
C VAL A 98 26.54 -9.37 -11.55
N ASP A 99 25.51 -9.90 -12.19
CA ASP A 99 24.11 -9.61 -11.87
C ASP A 99 23.41 -10.79 -11.19
N GLY A 100 22.37 -10.48 -10.41
CA GLY A 100 21.49 -11.46 -9.78
C GLY A 100 22.06 -12.12 -8.53
N VAL A 101 22.93 -11.44 -7.77
CA VAL A 101 23.55 -11.93 -6.52
C VAL A 101 22.59 -11.81 -5.32
N ASP A 102 21.39 -12.38 -5.48
CA ASP A 102 20.28 -12.14 -4.56
C ASP A 102 20.18 -13.18 -3.43
N THR A 103 20.74 -14.38 -3.61
CA THR A 103 20.68 -15.47 -2.60
C THR A 103 22.03 -15.71 -1.94
N ASP A 104 22.03 -16.28 -0.72
CA ASP A 104 23.26 -16.63 0.03
C ASP A 104 24.18 -17.51 -0.83
N ARG A 105 23.61 -18.55 -1.45
CA ARG A 105 24.32 -19.45 -2.36
C ARG A 105 24.99 -18.72 -3.53
N ARG A 106 24.34 -17.72 -4.12
CA ARG A 106 24.92 -16.94 -5.23
C ARG A 106 26.02 -16.01 -4.75
N ALA A 107 25.84 -15.32 -3.64
CA ALA A 107 26.89 -14.49 -3.05
C ALA A 107 28.12 -15.32 -2.66
N ASP A 108 27.92 -16.54 -2.15
CA ASP A 108 29.00 -17.49 -1.86
C ASP A 108 29.74 -17.96 -3.12
N ALA A 109 29.01 -18.15 -4.22
CA ALA A 109 29.62 -18.53 -5.50
C ALA A 109 30.45 -17.39 -6.07
N VAL A 110 29.94 -16.15 -5.99
CA VAL A 110 30.66 -14.95 -6.45
C VAL A 110 31.89 -14.69 -5.59
N SER A 111 31.77 -14.78 -4.26
CA SER A 111 32.92 -14.64 -3.35
C SER A 111 34.06 -15.61 -3.72
N ARG A 112 33.76 -16.88 -3.95
CA ARG A 112 34.76 -17.88 -4.40
C ARG A 112 35.29 -17.64 -5.81
N PHE A 113 34.52 -16.98 -6.67
CA PHE A 113 34.99 -16.57 -7.99
C PHE A 113 36.00 -15.43 -7.88
N LEU A 114 35.69 -14.41 -7.07
CA LEU A 114 36.59 -13.28 -6.80
C LEU A 114 37.92 -13.75 -6.18
N ASP A 115 37.86 -14.68 -5.23
CA ASP A 115 39.06 -15.25 -4.59
C ASP A 115 39.99 -15.95 -5.60
N ARG A 116 39.41 -16.57 -6.64
CA ARG A 116 40.18 -17.21 -7.72
C ARG A 116 40.72 -16.22 -8.74
N ALA A 117 40.00 -15.12 -8.99
CA ALA A 117 40.47 -14.07 -9.89
C ALA A 117 41.66 -13.29 -9.29
N GLY A 118 41.67 -13.09 -7.97
CA GLY A 118 42.77 -12.48 -7.20
C GLY A 118 42.93 -10.96 -7.39
N HIS A 119 42.61 -10.43 -8.57
CA HIS A 119 42.71 -9.02 -8.94
C HIS A 119 41.63 -8.64 -9.96
N GLY A 120 41.28 -7.35 -10.01
CA GLY A 120 40.35 -6.81 -11.01
C GLY A 120 39.32 -5.83 -10.46
N ARG A 121 38.48 -5.31 -11.36
CA ARG A 121 37.38 -4.39 -11.04
C ARG A 121 36.05 -5.11 -11.25
N PHE A 122 35.19 -5.11 -10.23
CA PHE A 122 33.93 -5.85 -10.24
C PHE A 122 32.74 -4.96 -9.88
N LEU A 123 31.71 -5.00 -10.72
CA LEU A 123 30.41 -4.39 -10.45
C LEU A 123 29.42 -5.49 -10.11
N ILE A 124 28.89 -5.50 -8.89
CA ILE A 124 28.04 -6.58 -8.42
C ILE A 124 26.65 -6.06 -8.09
N ALA A 125 25.64 -6.52 -8.80
CA ALA A 125 24.25 -6.16 -8.50
C ALA A 125 23.60 -7.18 -7.56
N SER A 126 23.02 -6.67 -6.48
CA SER A 126 22.22 -7.42 -5.52
C SER A 126 21.03 -6.60 -5.06
N ARG A 127 20.02 -7.25 -4.48
CA ARG A 127 18.88 -6.54 -3.86
C ARG A 127 19.14 -6.09 -2.42
N LEU A 128 20.06 -6.75 -1.72
CA LEU A 128 20.48 -6.42 -0.37
C LEU A 128 22.00 -6.18 -0.34
N PRO A 129 22.51 -5.30 0.54
CA PRO A 129 23.95 -5.08 0.67
C PRO A 129 24.70 -6.36 0.93
N LEU A 130 25.74 -6.62 0.15
CA LEU A 130 26.61 -7.78 0.33
C LEU A 130 27.40 -7.67 1.63
N ALA A 131 27.80 -6.46 2.04
CA ALA A 131 28.51 -6.21 3.29
C ALA A 131 27.76 -6.73 4.55
N ALA A 132 26.42 -6.81 4.49
CA ALA A 132 25.61 -7.37 5.57
C ALA A 132 25.72 -8.91 5.68
N ARG A 133 26.45 -9.58 4.79
CA ARG A 133 26.62 -11.03 4.77
C ARG A 133 27.95 -11.43 5.41
N PRO A 134 27.99 -12.47 6.27
CA PRO A 134 29.20 -12.84 7.02
C PRO A 134 30.47 -13.00 6.18
N ARG A 135 30.40 -13.61 4.99
CA ARG A 135 31.57 -13.83 4.10
C ARG A 135 32.06 -12.59 3.35
N TRP A 136 31.31 -11.50 3.43
CA TRP A 136 31.57 -10.25 2.72
C TRP A 136 31.90 -9.10 3.67
N ALA A 137 31.62 -9.26 4.97
CA ALA A 137 31.82 -8.23 6.00
C ALA A 137 33.26 -7.71 6.10
N HIS A 138 34.25 -8.55 5.77
CA HIS A 138 35.68 -8.18 5.84
C HIS A 138 36.27 -7.79 4.49
N ARG A 139 35.48 -7.76 3.41
CA ARG A 139 35.97 -7.38 2.09
C ARG A 139 35.88 -5.86 1.91
N PRO A 140 36.89 -5.23 1.30
CA PRO A 140 36.79 -3.83 0.90
C PRO A 140 35.75 -3.74 -0.23
N ILE A 141 34.56 -3.27 0.10
CA ILE A 141 33.42 -3.15 -0.82
C ILE A 141 32.72 -1.82 -0.62
N VAL A 142 32.54 -1.08 -1.71
CA VAL A 142 31.73 0.15 -1.67
C VAL A 142 30.32 -0.18 -2.14
N THR A 143 29.33 0.20 -1.35
CA THR A 143 27.93 -0.02 -1.67
C THR A 143 27.33 1.25 -2.26
N VAL A 144 26.79 1.15 -3.48
CA VAL A 144 26.05 2.23 -4.14
C VAL A 144 24.58 1.84 -4.20
N GLU A 145 23.72 2.59 -3.52
CA GLU A 145 22.28 2.34 -3.50
C GLU A 145 21.58 3.07 -4.65
N LEU A 146 20.84 2.31 -5.46
CA LEU A 146 19.97 2.81 -6.50
C LEU A 146 18.57 3.09 -5.94
N ARG A 147 18.19 4.37 -6.01
CA ARG A 147 16.85 4.84 -5.65
C ARG A 147 15.84 4.66 -6.79
N PRO A 148 14.53 4.60 -6.48
CA PRO A 148 13.49 4.73 -7.50
C PRO A 148 13.69 6.00 -8.34
N TRP A 149 13.25 5.95 -9.60
CA TRP A 149 13.32 7.08 -10.52
C TRP A 149 12.32 8.16 -10.12
N SER A 150 12.67 9.42 -10.43
CA SER A 150 11.76 10.54 -10.25
C SER A 150 10.50 10.39 -11.12
N PRO A 151 9.38 11.03 -10.74
CA PRO A 151 8.17 11.10 -11.56
C PRO A 151 8.44 11.55 -13.00
N ALA A 152 9.30 12.55 -13.19
CA ALA A 152 9.69 13.03 -14.52
C ALA A 152 10.42 11.95 -15.33
N GLY A 153 11.32 11.19 -14.70
CA GLY A 153 12.01 10.06 -15.34
C GLY A 153 11.05 8.95 -15.78
N ILE A 154 10.06 8.60 -14.95
CA ILE A 154 9.04 7.61 -15.32
C ILE A 154 8.12 8.12 -16.44
N ARG A 155 7.71 9.40 -16.44
CA ARG A 155 6.96 9.98 -17.57
C ARG A 155 7.78 9.93 -18.87
N GLY A 156 9.08 10.22 -18.79
CA GLY A 156 10.00 10.10 -19.93
C GLY A 156 10.05 8.66 -20.47
N LEU A 157 10.14 7.67 -19.58
CA LEU A 157 10.10 6.26 -19.94
C LEU A 157 8.76 5.87 -20.58
N ALA A 158 7.63 6.29 -20.01
CA ALA A 158 6.31 6.00 -20.55
C ALA A 158 6.13 6.55 -21.97
N ARG A 159 6.55 7.80 -22.20
CA ARG A 159 6.56 8.41 -23.55
C ARG A 159 7.45 7.64 -24.52
N ALA A 160 8.65 7.28 -24.11
CA ALA A 160 9.58 6.50 -24.94
C ALA A 160 9.02 5.10 -25.29
N LEU A 161 8.18 4.55 -24.43
CA LEU A 161 7.47 3.28 -24.66
C LEU A 161 6.16 3.45 -25.43
N GLY A 162 5.82 4.63 -25.92
CA GLY A 162 4.63 4.85 -26.75
C GLY A 162 3.34 5.16 -25.98
N VAL A 163 3.44 5.61 -24.72
CA VAL A 163 2.30 6.09 -23.91
C VAL A 163 2.40 7.61 -23.77
N PRO A 164 1.95 8.40 -24.78
CA PRO A 164 2.05 9.85 -24.75
C PRO A 164 0.92 10.54 -23.97
N ASP A 165 -0.21 9.85 -23.77
CA ASP A 165 -1.37 10.40 -23.04
C ASP A 165 -0.99 10.75 -21.59
N PRO A 166 -1.14 12.02 -21.15
CA PRO A 166 -0.81 12.45 -19.80
C PRO A 166 -1.54 11.66 -18.71
N ALA A 167 -2.81 11.29 -18.91
CA ALA A 167 -3.59 10.57 -17.90
C ALA A 167 -3.04 9.15 -17.70
N HIS A 168 -2.71 8.45 -18.78
CA HIS A 168 -1.99 7.17 -18.71
C HIS A 168 -0.58 7.31 -18.11
N ALA A 169 0.16 8.35 -18.48
CA ALA A 169 1.50 8.57 -17.94
C ALA A 169 1.48 8.81 -16.42
N ASP A 170 0.52 9.60 -15.92
CA ASP A 170 0.36 9.84 -14.48
C ASP A 170 -0.10 8.59 -13.72
N LEU A 171 -0.92 7.74 -14.34
CA LEU A 171 -1.27 6.41 -13.80
C LEU A 171 -0.03 5.51 -13.70
N VAL A 172 0.83 5.51 -14.73
CA VAL A 172 2.10 4.75 -14.74
C VAL A 172 3.04 5.26 -13.64
N VAL A 173 3.23 6.57 -13.52
CA VAL A 173 4.02 7.20 -12.46
C VAL A 173 3.55 6.73 -11.09
N ARG A 174 2.25 6.88 -10.82
CA ARG A 174 1.62 6.52 -9.55
C ARG A 174 1.80 5.05 -9.20
N LEU A 175 1.39 4.14 -10.08
CA LEU A 175 1.41 2.70 -9.78
C LEU A 175 2.83 2.12 -9.78
N SER A 176 3.76 2.71 -10.52
CA SER A 176 5.13 2.25 -10.56
C SER A 176 5.97 2.69 -9.37
N GLY A 177 5.59 3.77 -8.68
CA GLY A 177 6.34 4.35 -7.56
C GLY A 177 7.83 4.52 -7.87
N GLY A 178 8.15 4.95 -9.10
CA GLY A 178 9.54 5.14 -9.54
C GLY A 178 10.28 3.85 -9.96
N ILE A 179 9.62 2.69 -10.01
CA ILE A 179 10.26 1.42 -10.41
C ILE A 179 10.11 1.18 -11.92
N PRO A 180 11.18 1.27 -12.73
CA PRO A 180 11.10 1.14 -14.20
C PRO A 180 10.51 -0.17 -14.68
N LEU A 181 10.78 -1.29 -14.01
CA LEU A 181 10.19 -2.58 -14.34
C LEU A 181 8.65 -2.57 -14.28
N ILE A 182 8.09 -1.93 -13.24
CA ILE A 182 6.65 -1.82 -13.08
C ILE A 182 6.11 -0.87 -14.15
N ALA A 183 6.75 0.28 -14.35
CA ALA A 183 6.34 1.26 -15.36
C ALA A 183 6.29 0.67 -16.77
N ASP A 184 7.32 -0.07 -17.17
CA ASP A 184 7.41 -0.77 -18.44
C ASP A 184 6.33 -1.85 -18.60
N SER A 185 6.04 -2.61 -17.54
CA SER A 185 4.94 -3.58 -17.55
C SER A 185 3.57 -2.92 -17.67
N LEU A 186 3.34 -1.78 -17.01
CA LEU A 186 2.11 -1.01 -17.12
C LEU A 186 1.93 -0.43 -18.52
N CYS A 187 2.98 0.17 -19.10
CA CYS A 187 2.95 0.70 -20.46
C CYS A 187 2.59 -0.39 -21.48
N ARG A 188 3.21 -1.57 -21.38
CA ARG A 188 2.85 -2.72 -22.23
C ARG A 188 1.40 -3.17 -22.05
N ALA A 189 0.87 -3.11 -20.84
CA ALA A 189 -0.52 -3.48 -20.58
C ALA A 189 -1.50 -2.46 -21.18
N ILE A 190 -1.20 -1.16 -21.06
CA ILE A 190 -1.97 -0.05 -21.67
C ILE A 190 -1.97 -0.19 -23.20
N LEU A 191 -0.82 -0.40 -23.82
CA LEU A 191 -0.74 -0.56 -25.28
C LEU A 191 -1.50 -1.78 -25.83
N ARG A 192 -1.76 -2.79 -25.00
CA ARG A 192 -2.54 -3.98 -25.38
C ARG A 192 -4.05 -3.78 -25.25
N GLY A 193 -4.50 -2.78 -24.50
CA GLY A 193 -5.92 -2.47 -24.32
C GLY A 193 -6.12 -0.97 -24.46
N GLY A 194 -6.57 -0.51 -25.63
CA GLY A 194 -6.59 0.90 -26.06
C GLY A 194 -7.42 1.90 -25.23
N GLU A 195 -8.06 1.47 -24.14
CA GLU A 195 -8.63 2.33 -23.10
C GLU A 195 -7.95 2.03 -21.76
N PRO A 196 -7.81 3.01 -20.83
CA PRO A 196 -7.29 2.73 -19.50
C PRO A 196 -8.19 1.69 -18.83
N GLY A 197 -7.76 0.43 -18.89
CA GLY A 197 -8.40 -0.65 -18.17
C GLY A 197 -8.45 -0.29 -16.67
N PRO A 198 -9.41 -0.84 -15.92
CA PRO A 198 -9.50 -0.59 -14.49
C PRO A 198 -8.13 -0.80 -13.84
N GLU A 199 -7.70 0.12 -12.96
CA GLU A 199 -6.33 0.15 -12.42
C GLU A 199 -5.87 -1.21 -11.88
N GLY A 200 -6.79 -1.98 -11.30
CA GLY A 200 -6.54 -3.34 -10.81
C GLY A 200 -6.08 -4.34 -11.88
N ALA A 201 -6.54 -4.22 -13.13
CA ALA A 201 -6.10 -5.07 -14.24
C ALA A 201 -4.67 -4.73 -14.70
N LEU A 202 -4.32 -3.44 -14.73
CA LEU A 202 -2.97 -2.99 -15.00
C LEU A 202 -2.02 -3.40 -13.88
N ALA A 203 -2.44 -3.22 -12.62
CA ALA A 203 -1.72 -3.67 -11.45
C ALA A 203 -1.48 -5.18 -11.47
N ASP A 204 -2.47 -5.97 -11.92
CA ASP A 204 -2.35 -7.42 -12.04
C ASP A 204 -1.31 -7.88 -13.08
N ALA A 205 -1.25 -7.20 -14.22
CA ALA A 205 -0.23 -7.47 -15.24
C ALA A 205 1.19 -7.21 -14.69
N ALA A 206 1.39 -6.07 -14.04
CA ALA A 206 2.67 -5.73 -13.43
C ALA A 206 3.02 -6.59 -12.21
N ALA A 207 2.04 -6.93 -11.35
CA ALA A 207 2.22 -7.85 -10.25
C ALA A 207 2.68 -9.24 -10.73
N THR A 208 2.13 -9.72 -11.85
CA THR A 208 2.53 -10.98 -12.47
C THR A 208 4.01 -10.95 -12.90
N GLU A 209 4.47 -9.85 -13.51
CA GLU A 209 5.89 -9.69 -13.88
C GLU A 209 6.81 -9.63 -12.65
N VAL A 210 6.41 -8.90 -11.60
CA VAL A 210 7.15 -8.85 -10.33
C VAL A 210 7.27 -10.24 -9.69
N LEU A 211 6.16 -10.99 -9.58
CA LEU A 211 6.15 -12.35 -9.03
C LEU A 211 7.02 -13.30 -9.86
N ARG A 212 7.00 -13.16 -11.19
CA ARG A 212 7.86 -13.95 -12.09
C ARG A 212 9.34 -13.71 -11.80
N ARG A 213 9.74 -12.46 -11.57
CA ARG A 213 11.13 -12.07 -11.23
C ARG A 213 11.52 -12.47 -9.80
N LEU A 214 10.55 -12.59 -8.89
CA LEU A 214 10.74 -13.08 -7.53
C LEU A 214 10.80 -14.61 -7.43
N SER A 215 10.40 -15.35 -8.47
CA SER A 215 10.23 -16.82 -8.44
C SER A 215 11.42 -17.60 -7.85
N ALA A 216 12.66 -17.13 -8.09
CA ALA A 216 13.86 -17.74 -7.53
C ALA A 216 13.97 -17.56 -6.00
N GLU A 217 13.56 -16.39 -5.48
CA GLU A 217 13.54 -16.07 -4.04
C GLU A 217 12.32 -16.70 -3.35
N SER A 218 11.18 -16.76 -4.04
CA SER A 218 9.91 -17.22 -3.47
C SER A 218 9.73 -18.74 -3.55
N ARG A 219 10.76 -19.50 -3.92
CA ARG A 219 10.67 -20.96 -4.06
C ARG A 219 10.30 -21.61 -2.73
N GLY A 220 9.20 -22.37 -2.72
CA GLY A 220 8.67 -23.03 -1.53
C GLY A 220 7.83 -22.13 -0.62
N LEU A 221 7.45 -20.94 -1.08
CA LEU A 221 6.42 -20.12 -0.46
C LEU A 221 5.05 -20.39 -1.11
N PRO A 222 3.94 -20.34 -0.35
CA PRO A 222 2.60 -20.38 -0.93
C PRO A 222 2.38 -19.19 -1.88
N PRO A 223 1.83 -19.38 -3.09
CA PRO A 223 1.63 -18.30 -4.07
C PRO A 223 0.82 -17.10 -3.55
N GLY A 224 -0.12 -17.35 -2.63
CA GLY A 224 -0.97 -16.31 -2.05
C GLY A 224 -0.38 -15.55 -0.86
N ALA A 225 0.77 -15.99 -0.31
CA ALA A 225 1.29 -15.41 0.93
C ALA A 225 1.66 -13.93 0.76
N LEU A 226 2.40 -13.59 -0.30
CA LEU A 226 2.85 -12.22 -0.56
C LEU A 226 1.69 -11.24 -0.86
N PRO A 227 0.73 -11.57 -1.76
CA PRO A 227 -0.47 -10.76 -1.94
C PRO A 227 -1.28 -10.56 -0.66
N ILE A 228 -1.37 -11.57 0.21
CA ILE A 228 -2.12 -11.47 1.45
C ILE A 228 -1.42 -10.56 2.46
N VAL A 229 -0.08 -10.65 2.62
CA VAL A 229 0.69 -9.68 3.43
C VAL A 229 0.44 -8.25 2.94
N ALA A 230 0.42 -8.05 1.62
CA ALA A 230 0.15 -6.74 1.04
C ALA A 230 -1.27 -6.23 1.32
N ALA A 231 -2.28 -7.10 1.15
CA ALA A 231 -3.68 -6.78 1.34
C ALA A 231 -4.01 -6.42 2.80
N VAL A 232 -3.31 -7.03 3.77
CA VAL A 232 -3.56 -6.80 5.21
C VAL A 232 -2.64 -5.75 5.86
N ASP A 233 -1.78 -5.09 5.08
CA ASP A 233 -0.79 -4.10 5.56
C ASP A 233 0.16 -4.61 6.65
N GLY A 234 0.64 -5.82 6.45
CA GLY A 234 1.66 -6.45 7.27
C GLY A 234 1.11 -7.49 8.25
N ALA A 235 1.90 -8.56 8.43
CA ALA A 235 1.49 -9.73 9.19
C ALA A 235 2.65 -10.37 9.94
N ASP A 236 2.37 -10.83 11.17
CA ASP A 236 3.26 -11.73 11.91
C ASP A 236 3.01 -13.19 11.48
N GLU A 237 3.79 -14.11 12.06
CA GLU A 237 3.73 -15.53 11.72
C GLU A 237 2.38 -16.14 12.12
N ASP A 238 1.79 -15.73 13.24
CA ASP A 238 0.51 -16.22 13.74
C ASP A 238 -0.65 -15.81 12.82
N LEU A 239 -0.70 -14.54 12.43
CA LEU A 239 -1.70 -14.03 11.49
C LEU A 239 -1.57 -14.73 10.13
N LEU A 240 -0.35 -14.85 9.58
CA LEU A 240 -0.19 -15.55 8.30
C LEU A 240 -0.54 -17.02 8.38
N THR A 241 -0.21 -17.69 9.48
CA THR A 241 -0.59 -19.09 9.70
C THR A 241 -2.11 -19.23 9.76
N ALA A 242 -2.79 -18.30 10.43
CA ALA A 242 -4.24 -18.26 10.47
C ALA A 242 -4.88 -18.01 9.09
N LEU A 243 -4.30 -17.14 8.26
CA LEU A 243 -4.88 -16.77 6.97
C LEU A 243 -4.59 -17.79 5.85
N VAL A 244 -3.35 -18.28 5.72
CA VAL A 244 -2.89 -19.06 4.56
C VAL A 244 -2.29 -20.44 4.86
N ARG A 245 -2.34 -20.90 6.13
CA ARG A 245 -1.67 -22.16 6.58
C ARG A 245 -0.21 -22.21 6.13
N LEU A 246 0.60 -21.37 6.78
CA LEU A 246 1.99 -21.18 6.43
C LEU A 246 2.84 -22.42 6.80
N PRO A 247 3.61 -23.02 5.88
CA PRO A 247 4.52 -24.11 6.21
C PRO A 247 5.63 -23.66 7.17
N SER A 248 6.23 -24.61 7.90
CA SER A 248 7.37 -24.32 8.76
C SER A 248 8.50 -23.64 7.97
N ARG A 249 9.14 -22.62 8.58
CA ARG A 249 10.18 -21.77 7.97
C ARG A 249 9.73 -20.87 6.82
N ALA A 250 8.48 -20.93 6.35
CA ALA A 250 8.03 -20.05 5.27
C ALA A 250 7.97 -18.58 5.72
N PHE A 251 7.70 -18.29 7.00
CA PHE A 251 7.79 -16.93 7.55
C PHE A 251 9.22 -16.38 7.48
N SER A 252 10.20 -17.17 7.93
CA SER A 252 11.63 -16.83 7.83
C SER A 252 12.09 -16.65 6.39
N ARG A 253 11.50 -17.38 5.43
CA ARG A 253 11.77 -17.20 4.00
C ARG A 253 11.12 -15.93 3.44
N LEU A 254 9.88 -15.63 3.81
CA LEU A 254 9.21 -14.37 3.44
C LEU A 254 10.05 -13.16 3.89
N ARG A 255 10.58 -13.19 5.11
CA ARG A 255 11.46 -12.13 5.65
C ARG A 255 12.69 -11.85 4.78
N ARG A 256 13.17 -12.84 4.01
CA ARG A 256 14.35 -12.72 3.15
C ARG A 256 14.01 -12.23 1.73
N LEU A 257 12.73 -12.08 1.40
CA LEU A 257 12.35 -11.53 0.09
C LEU A 257 12.73 -10.06 0.01
N SER A 258 13.29 -9.68 -1.13
CA SER A 258 13.73 -8.31 -1.42
C SER A 258 12.63 -7.24 -1.39
N VAL A 259 11.36 -7.65 -1.51
CA VAL A 259 10.19 -6.77 -1.45
C VAL A 259 9.54 -6.74 -0.07
N ILE A 260 10.06 -7.48 0.90
CA ILE A 260 9.58 -7.53 2.27
C ILE A 260 10.48 -6.68 3.16
N ARG A 261 9.87 -5.89 4.04
CA ARG A 261 10.54 -5.18 5.11
C ARG A 261 10.12 -5.78 6.46
N PRO A 262 11.06 -6.00 7.39
CA PRO A 262 10.70 -6.26 8.76
C PRO A 262 10.00 -5.02 9.33
N ASP A 263 8.90 -5.24 10.03
CA ASP A 263 8.19 -4.25 10.83
C ASP A 263 8.22 -4.73 12.30
N ARG A 264 7.95 -3.85 13.26
CA ARG A 264 7.91 -4.20 14.69
C ARG A 264 6.92 -5.33 15.00
N HIS A 265 5.94 -5.58 14.12
CA HIS A 265 4.88 -6.60 14.29
C HIS A 265 4.87 -7.65 13.17
N GLY A 266 6.04 -7.92 12.59
CA GLY A 266 6.22 -9.00 11.63
C GLY A 266 6.80 -8.50 10.32
N LEU A 267 6.10 -8.77 9.23
CA LEU A 267 6.57 -8.49 7.87
C LEU A 267 5.57 -7.59 7.16
N THR A 268 6.07 -6.59 6.43
CA THR A 268 5.28 -5.79 5.51
C THR A 268 5.88 -5.84 4.11
N VAL A 269 5.06 -5.59 3.09
CA VAL A 269 5.56 -5.42 1.72
C VAL A 269 5.98 -3.96 1.54
N ALA A 270 7.15 -3.73 0.96
CA ALA A 270 7.62 -2.39 0.63
C ALA A 270 6.73 -1.75 -0.45
N GLU A 271 6.53 -0.43 -0.36
CA GLU A 271 6.00 0.31 -1.51
C GLU A 271 7.02 0.33 -2.65
N PRO A 272 6.57 0.36 -3.92
CA PRO A 272 5.17 0.37 -4.38
C PRO A 272 4.54 -1.02 -4.52
N TYR A 273 5.30 -2.09 -4.24
CA TYR A 273 4.83 -3.46 -4.45
C TYR A 273 3.60 -3.81 -3.61
N ARG A 274 3.48 -3.25 -2.40
CA ARG A 274 2.31 -3.46 -1.53
C ARG A 274 1.04 -2.97 -2.21
N THR A 275 1.02 -1.71 -2.65
CA THR A 275 -0.11 -1.12 -3.37
C THR A 275 -0.43 -1.91 -4.64
N LEU A 276 0.60 -2.26 -5.42
CA LEU A 276 0.45 -3.08 -6.63
C LEU A 276 -0.21 -4.43 -6.34
N PHE A 277 0.26 -5.16 -5.33
CA PHE A 277 -0.30 -6.46 -4.97
C PHE A 277 -1.70 -6.38 -4.36
N ASP A 278 -2.02 -5.38 -3.52
CA ASP A 278 -3.39 -5.21 -2.99
C ASP A 278 -4.37 -4.90 -4.13
N LEU A 279 -4.01 -4.03 -5.08
CA LEU A 279 -4.84 -3.71 -6.24
C LEU A 279 -5.07 -4.94 -7.14
N ALA A 280 -4.01 -5.68 -7.46
CA ALA A 280 -4.09 -6.92 -8.23
C ALA A 280 -4.94 -7.98 -7.51
N TYR A 281 -4.76 -8.13 -6.20
CA TYR A 281 -5.48 -9.12 -5.40
C TYR A 281 -6.97 -8.74 -5.26
N ARG A 282 -7.28 -7.46 -5.03
CA ARG A 282 -8.64 -6.94 -5.00
C ARG A 282 -9.34 -7.11 -6.35
N TRP A 283 -8.62 -6.93 -7.45
CA TRP A 283 -9.15 -7.14 -8.80
C TRP A 283 -9.51 -8.60 -9.06
N ARG A 284 -8.63 -9.54 -8.72
CA ARG A 284 -8.86 -10.97 -8.97
C ARG A 284 -9.80 -11.63 -7.97
N HIS A 285 -9.76 -11.17 -6.71
CA HIS A 285 -10.36 -11.85 -5.57
C HIS A 285 -11.01 -10.87 -4.58
N PRO A 286 -11.98 -10.03 -5.02
CA PRO A 286 -12.55 -8.99 -4.18
C PRO A 286 -13.17 -9.53 -2.89
N VAL A 287 -13.93 -10.63 -2.97
CA VAL A 287 -14.58 -11.26 -1.81
C VAL A 287 -13.55 -11.84 -0.83
N LEU A 288 -12.61 -12.66 -1.33
CA LEU A 288 -11.56 -13.24 -0.48
C LEU A 288 -10.69 -12.16 0.18
N ARG A 289 -10.41 -11.06 -0.53
CA ARG A 289 -9.67 -9.92 0.02
C ARG A 289 -10.40 -9.30 1.21
N ASP A 290 -11.71 -9.10 1.09
CA ASP A 290 -12.51 -8.54 2.18
C ASP A 290 -12.65 -9.53 3.36
N GLU A 291 -12.79 -10.83 3.08
CA GLU A 291 -12.75 -11.87 4.12
C GLU A 291 -11.40 -11.90 4.85
N MET A 292 -10.28 -11.86 4.13
CA MET A 292 -8.95 -11.82 4.74
C MET A 292 -8.76 -10.55 5.57
N ALA A 293 -9.24 -9.40 5.08
CA ALA A 293 -9.18 -8.14 5.81
C ALA A 293 -10.00 -8.19 7.11
N ALA A 294 -11.20 -8.77 7.07
CA ALA A 294 -12.05 -8.96 8.25
C ALA A 294 -11.40 -9.90 9.28
N ARG A 295 -10.86 -11.04 8.82
CA ARG A 295 -10.15 -12.00 9.69
C ARG A 295 -8.88 -11.40 10.30
N ALA A 296 -8.14 -10.61 9.52
CA ALA A 296 -6.98 -9.88 10.00
C ALA A 296 -7.36 -8.82 11.03
N ALA A 297 -8.43 -8.04 10.79
CA ALA A 297 -8.92 -7.05 11.74
C ALA A 297 -9.32 -7.70 13.07
N GLU A 298 -10.01 -8.84 13.03
CA GLU A 298 -10.39 -9.59 14.24
C GLU A 298 -9.17 -10.14 14.99
N HIS A 299 -8.17 -10.66 14.28
CA HIS A 299 -6.91 -11.07 14.89
C HIS A 299 -6.19 -9.89 15.56
N ARG A 300 -6.10 -8.74 14.88
CA ARG A 300 -5.50 -7.52 15.43
C ARG A 300 -6.27 -6.97 16.63
N HIS A 301 -7.61 -7.04 16.63
CA HIS A 301 -8.42 -6.69 17.79
C HIS A 301 -8.09 -7.54 19.02
N ARG A 302 -7.87 -8.85 18.84
CA ARG A 302 -7.44 -9.74 19.93
C ARG A 302 -6.05 -9.39 20.44
N GLN A 303 -5.09 -9.13 19.54
CA GLN A 303 -3.75 -8.70 19.93
C GLN A 303 -3.75 -7.36 20.67
N LEU A 304 -4.60 -6.42 20.24
CA LEU A 304 -4.74 -5.11 20.86
C LEU A 304 -5.12 -5.19 22.34
N ALA A 305 -5.91 -6.20 22.72
CA ALA A 305 -6.32 -6.43 24.10
C ALA A 305 -5.16 -6.86 25.02
N HIS A 306 -4.03 -7.30 24.44
CA HIS A 306 -2.86 -7.81 25.16
C HIS A 306 -1.59 -6.97 24.92
N ALA A 307 -1.66 -5.94 24.08
CA ALA A 307 -0.51 -5.10 23.73
C ALA A 307 -0.22 -4.05 24.81
N ALA A 308 0.75 -4.33 25.69
CA ALA A 308 1.20 -3.41 26.73
C ALA A 308 2.05 -2.24 26.19
N ASP A 309 2.83 -2.46 25.13
CA ASP A 309 3.71 -1.45 24.54
C ASP A 309 2.92 -0.39 23.73
N PRO A 310 2.95 0.91 24.09
CA PRO A 310 2.13 1.94 23.44
C PRO A 310 2.42 2.16 21.95
N PRO A 311 3.67 2.23 21.47
CA PRO A 311 3.97 2.28 20.03
C PRO A 311 3.43 1.07 19.26
N LEU A 312 3.60 -0.14 19.78
CA LEU A 312 3.04 -1.36 19.21
C LEU A 312 1.52 -1.30 19.12
N ARG A 313 0.88 -0.88 20.21
CA ARG A 313 -0.56 -0.71 20.29
C ARG A 313 -1.10 0.28 19.25
N ALA A 314 -0.44 1.43 19.10
CA ALA A 314 -0.79 2.43 18.11
C ALA A 314 -0.68 1.88 16.67
N ARG A 315 0.36 1.08 16.39
CA ARG A 315 0.54 0.43 15.09
C ARG A 315 -0.52 -0.64 14.82
N ILE A 316 -0.90 -1.47 15.80
CA ILE A 316 -2.02 -2.42 15.64
C ILE A 316 -3.32 -1.67 15.38
N ALA A 317 -3.58 -0.58 16.12
CA ALA A 317 -4.78 0.21 15.94
C ALA A 317 -4.85 0.86 14.55
N ASP A 318 -3.73 1.38 14.05
CA ASP A 318 -3.57 1.86 12.67
C ASP A 318 -3.89 0.75 11.63
N GLN A 319 -3.36 -0.46 11.81
CA GLN A 319 -3.72 -1.59 10.94
C GLN A 319 -5.21 -1.91 11.00
N VAL A 320 -5.83 -1.92 12.18
CA VAL A 320 -7.28 -2.13 12.31
C VAL A 320 -8.05 -1.03 11.55
N LEU A 321 -7.65 0.23 11.67
CA LEU A 321 -8.26 1.33 10.91
C LEU A 321 -8.13 1.11 9.40
N TYR A 322 -6.96 0.68 8.91
CA TYR A 322 -6.75 0.36 7.50
C TYR A 322 -7.68 -0.77 7.01
N LEU A 323 -7.89 -1.79 7.86
CA LEU A 323 -8.71 -2.96 7.54
C LEU A 323 -10.22 -2.72 7.72
N SER A 324 -10.62 -1.75 8.54
CA SER A 324 -12.00 -1.53 9.03
C SER A 324 -13.05 -1.08 8.00
N GLY A 325 -12.70 -1.04 6.70
CA GLY A 325 -13.68 -1.04 5.60
C GLY A 325 -14.52 0.23 5.38
N ARG A 326 -14.55 1.20 6.30
CA ARG A 326 -15.24 2.49 6.06
C ARG A 326 -14.55 3.25 4.94
N ARG A 327 -15.10 3.22 3.72
CA ARG A 327 -14.55 3.94 2.56
C ARG A 327 -14.23 5.40 2.86
N ARG A 328 -15.04 6.09 3.66
CA ARG A 328 -14.83 7.50 4.05
C ARG A 328 -13.69 7.71 5.06
N ALA A 329 -13.65 6.93 6.14
CA ALA A 329 -12.53 7.01 7.10
C ALA A 329 -11.21 6.55 6.47
N ARG A 330 -11.29 5.55 5.58
CA ARG A 330 -10.14 5.13 4.79
C ARG A 330 -9.67 6.25 3.87
N ARG A 331 -10.56 6.94 3.16
CA ARG A 331 -10.20 8.10 2.31
C ARG A 331 -9.52 9.23 3.10
N ASP A 332 -10.02 9.52 4.29
CA ASP A 332 -9.50 10.63 5.11
C ASP A 332 -8.15 10.28 5.80
N LEU A 333 -7.85 8.99 6.02
CA LEU A 333 -6.65 8.51 6.73
C LEU A 333 -5.59 7.87 5.82
N TYR A 334 -6.04 7.33 4.70
CA TYR A 334 -5.24 6.57 3.77
C TYR A 334 -5.58 7.08 2.38
N ALA A 335 -4.71 7.93 1.84
CA ALA A 335 -4.71 8.13 0.41
C ALA A 335 -4.65 6.77 -0.29
N ASP A 336 -5.33 6.63 -1.43
CA ASP A 336 -5.18 5.43 -2.27
C ASP A 336 -3.71 5.23 -2.72
N GLU A 337 -2.90 6.28 -2.58
CA GLU A 337 -1.48 6.41 -2.92
C GLU A 337 -0.60 6.41 -1.67
N ARG A 338 -0.45 5.26 -1.01
CA ARG A 338 0.55 5.12 0.05
C ARG A 338 1.95 5.10 -0.57
N GLY A 339 2.81 6.05 -0.20
CA GLY A 339 4.24 6.02 -0.53
C GLY A 339 4.82 7.29 -1.15
N GLU A 340 4.00 8.30 -1.48
CA GLU A 340 4.52 9.59 -2.00
C GLU A 340 5.05 10.49 -0.88
N PHE A 341 4.44 10.40 0.31
CA PHE A 341 4.77 11.27 1.43
C PHE A 341 5.18 10.47 2.66
N SER A 342 6.25 10.92 3.32
CA SER A 342 6.61 10.47 4.66
C SER A 342 6.40 11.59 5.66
N VAL A 343 6.09 11.27 6.92
CA VAL A 343 5.96 12.26 7.97
C VAL A 343 7.11 12.07 8.95
N ARG A 344 7.91 13.12 9.16
CA ARG A 344 9.02 13.14 10.11
C ARG A 344 8.87 14.30 11.08
N ARG A 345 9.52 14.20 12.24
CA ARG A 345 9.70 15.36 13.12
C ARG A 345 10.59 16.39 12.40
N ALA A 346 10.29 17.67 12.57
CA ALA A 346 11.16 18.72 12.05
C ALA A 346 12.50 18.71 12.80
N ALA A 347 13.57 19.07 12.08
CA ALA A 347 14.93 19.19 12.57
C ALA A 347 15.37 20.67 12.51
N ASP A 348 16.51 20.99 13.11
CA ASP A 348 17.02 22.37 13.26
C ASP A 348 17.20 23.14 11.92
N GLY A 349 17.22 22.45 10.78
CA GLY A 349 17.31 23.06 9.45
C GLY A 349 15.96 23.38 8.78
N ASP A 350 14.83 23.03 9.40
CA ASP A 350 13.51 23.11 8.75
C ASP A 350 12.77 24.44 9.00
N ASP A 351 13.36 25.40 9.71
CA ASP A 351 12.71 26.68 10.09
C ASP A 351 12.11 27.44 8.91
N GLU A 352 12.81 27.48 7.78
CA GLU A 352 12.31 28.15 6.57
C GLU A 352 11.07 27.45 6.02
N ALA A 353 11.07 26.11 6.00
CA ALA A 353 9.93 25.31 5.55
C ALA A 353 8.72 25.48 6.48
N ILE A 354 8.95 25.46 7.80
CA ILE A 354 7.92 25.73 8.81
C ILE A 354 7.34 27.14 8.61
N GLY A 355 8.19 28.16 8.47
CA GLY A 355 7.76 29.54 8.24
C GLY A 355 6.93 29.71 6.97
N ARG A 356 7.32 29.06 5.86
CA ARG A 356 6.55 29.04 4.61
C ARG A 356 5.17 28.40 4.80
N LEU A 357 5.11 27.22 5.41
CA LEU A 357 3.86 26.49 5.61
C LEU A 357 2.94 27.18 6.63
N LEU A 358 3.49 27.86 7.64
CA LEU A 358 2.75 28.70 8.58
C LEU A 358 2.07 29.88 7.90
N ARG A 359 2.78 30.58 7.00
CA ARG A 359 2.18 31.66 6.21
C ARG A 359 1.08 31.13 5.30
N LEU A 360 1.31 29.99 4.63
CA LEU A 360 0.30 29.34 3.80
C LEU A 360 -0.98 28.99 4.59
N TRP A 361 -0.81 28.44 5.78
CA TRP A 361 -1.95 28.20 6.69
C TRP A 361 -2.62 29.49 7.12
N GLY A 362 -1.84 30.50 7.53
CA GLY A 362 -2.39 31.79 7.94
C GLY A 362 -3.20 32.46 6.84
N GLU A 363 -2.70 32.45 5.60
CA GLU A 363 -3.41 32.95 4.42
C GLU A 363 -4.69 32.18 4.15
N ALA A 364 -4.63 30.85 4.15
CA ALA A 364 -5.78 29.98 3.91
C ALA A 364 -6.89 30.19 4.96
N GLU A 365 -6.50 30.50 6.19
CA GLU A 365 -7.41 30.66 7.32
C GLU A 365 -7.75 32.14 7.64
N GLY A 366 -7.27 33.09 6.84
CA GLY A 366 -7.59 34.51 6.97
C GLY A 366 -6.92 35.21 8.18
N LEU A 367 -5.77 34.72 8.62
CA LEU A 367 -5.00 35.29 9.72
C LEU A 367 -4.10 36.44 9.24
N ALA A 368 -3.94 37.47 10.07
CA ALA A 368 -2.98 38.53 9.81
C ALA A 368 -1.53 38.01 9.91
N GLU A 369 -0.64 38.43 9.01
CA GLU A 369 0.76 37.98 8.97
C GLU A 369 1.49 38.15 10.32
N ARG A 370 1.35 39.31 10.96
CA ARG A 370 1.91 39.57 12.31
C ARG A 370 1.42 38.58 13.36
N GLN A 371 0.20 38.04 13.21
CA GLN A 371 -0.32 37.02 14.13
C GLN A 371 0.36 35.68 13.87
N VAL A 372 0.53 35.31 12.60
CA VAL A 372 1.23 34.08 12.20
C VAL A 372 2.67 34.09 12.72
N ASP A 373 3.39 35.21 12.57
CA ASP A 373 4.77 35.34 13.08
C ASP A 373 4.84 35.22 14.61
N ARG A 374 3.92 35.85 15.35
CA ARG A 374 3.87 35.69 16.81
C ARG A 374 3.62 34.25 17.24
N MET A 375 2.75 33.53 16.52
CA MET A 375 2.48 32.12 16.81
C MET A 375 3.67 31.24 16.46
N ARG A 376 4.37 31.53 15.35
CA ARG A 376 5.62 30.87 14.99
C ARG A 376 6.63 30.99 16.13
N ASP A 377 6.91 32.22 16.56
CA ASP A 377 7.94 32.50 17.54
C ASP A 377 7.58 31.86 18.90
N LEU A 378 6.30 31.89 19.29
CA LEU A 378 5.80 31.19 20.47
C LEU A 378 6.06 29.68 20.40
N TRP A 379 5.69 29.03 19.30
CA TRP A 379 5.84 27.57 19.16
C TRP A 379 7.29 27.13 18.98
N LEU A 380 8.11 27.88 18.24
CA LEU A 380 9.53 27.58 18.07
C LEU A 380 10.36 27.86 19.34
N SER A 381 9.87 28.71 20.26
CA SER A 381 10.55 28.96 21.53
C SER A 381 10.52 27.79 22.52
N GLY A 382 9.66 26.79 22.29
CA GLY A 382 9.58 25.59 23.11
C GLY A 382 10.75 24.63 22.87
N ALA A 383 11.27 24.01 23.94
CA ALA A 383 12.34 23.01 23.85
C ALA A 383 11.96 21.79 22.97
N ASP A 384 10.66 21.49 22.89
CA ASP A 384 10.07 20.57 21.91
C ASP A 384 8.94 21.30 21.18
N HIS A 385 9.28 22.03 20.11
CA HIS A 385 8.31 22.80 19.33
C HIS A 385 7.21 21.95 18.67
N GLY A 386 7.30 20.61 18.71
CA GLY A 386 6.22 19.70 18.30
C GLY A 386 5.89 19.69 16.80
N PHE A 387 6.72 20.28 15.94
CA PHE A 387 6.45 20.34 14.49
C PHE A 387 6.81 19.02 13.82
N HIS A 388 5.88 18.53 13.00
CA HIS A 388 6.08 17.41 12.10
C HIS A 388 5.79 17.82 10.67
N LEU A 389 6.65 17.38 9.75
CA LEU A 389 6.59 17.72 8.34
C LEU A 389 6.20 16.50 7.52
N ALA A 390 5.24 16.68 6.62
CA ALA A 390 5.08 15.78 5.49
C ALA A 390 6.09 16.18 4.41
N VAL A 391 6.92 15.23 4.00
CA VAL A 391 7.94 15.42 2.98
C VAL A 391 7.68 14.49 1.80
N ASP A 392 7.99 14.96 0.59
CA ASP A 392 7.93 14.16 -0.63
C ASP A 392 9.13 13.20 -0.76
N SER A 393 9.27 12.53 -1.91
CA SER A 393 10.37 11.58 -2.17
C SER A 393 11.76 12.23 -2.22
N ASP A 394 11.80 13.55 -2.43
CA ASP A 394 13.03 14.35 -2.52
C ASP A 394 13.32 15.08 -1.19
N ASP A 395 12.61 14.72 -0.12
CA ASP A 395 12.67 15.32 1.23
C ASP A 395 12.24 16.81 1.27
N HIS A 396 11.48 17.28 0.28
CA HIS A 396 10.90 18.62 0.35
C HIS A 396 9.67 18.62 1.25
N ALA A 397 9.63 19.55 2.20
CA ALA A 397 8.47 19.75 3.07
C ALA A 397 7.29 20.34 2.30
N VAL A 398 6.21 19.56 2.20
CA VAL A 398 4.98 19.88 1.45
C VAL A 398 3.75 20.09 2.35
N GLY A 399 3.88 19.76 3.63
CA GLY A 399 2.85 19.98 4.64
C GLY A 399 3.41 19.87 6.04
N MET A 400 2.65 20.33 7.04
CA MET A 400 3.05 20.29 8.44
C MET A 400 1.86 20.10 9.37
N THR A 401 2.16 19.67 10.58
CA THR A 401 1.27 19.71 11.74
C THR A 401 2.06 20.09 12.98
N ASN A 402 1.42 20.76 13.94
CA ASN A 402 1.97 20.97 15.26
C ASN A 402 1.33 19.97 16.23
N LEU A 403 2.15 19.06 16.78
CA LEU A 403 1.82 18.04 17.77
C LEU A 403 2.61 18.31 19.04
N THR A 404 2.18 19.31 19.80
CA THR A 404 2.84 19.66 21.07
C THR A 404 2.48 18.60 22.13
N PRO A 405 3.47 18.02 22.84
CA PRO A 405 3.23 17.09 23.93
C PRO A 405 2.36 17.70 25.05
N LEU A 406 1.46 16.90 25.62
CA LEU A 406 0.71 17.22 26.83
C LEU A 406 1.55 16.89 28.06
N ASP A 407 2.51 17.76 28.38
CA ASP A 407 3.30 17.71 29.60
C ASP A 407 3.36 19.08 30.30
N PRO A 408 3.75 19.13 31.59
CA PRO A 408 3.82 20.39 32.34
C PRO A 408 4.82 21.40 31.76
N ASP A 409 5.88 20.92 31.10
CA ASP A 409 6.94 21.78 30.55
C ASP A 409 6.45 22.51 29.28
N ALA A 410 5.54 21.89 28.53
CA ALA A 410 4.86 22.48 27.38
C ALA A 410 3.64 23.34 27.76
N ALA A 411 3.20 23.34 29.04
CA ALA A 411 1.99 24.05 29.47
C ALA A 411 1.97 25.54 29.09
N PRO A 412 3.06 26.33 29.20
CA PRO A 412 3.04 27.73 28.79
C PRO A 412 2.72 27.94 27.29
N ALA A 413 3.18 27.03 26.42
CA ALA A 413 2.91 27.10 24.99
C ALA A 413 1.48 26.62 24.64
N LEU A 414 0.90 25.76 25.48
CA LEU A 414 -0.45 25.20 25.31
C LEU A 414 -1.55 26.06 25.91
N GLU A 415 -1.26 26.83 26.97
CA GLU A 415 -2.25 27.65 27.68
C GLU A 415 -3.07 28.55 26.75
N PRO A 416 -2.48 29.26 25.76
CA PRO A 416 -3.28 30.05 24.82
C PRO A 416 -4.29 29.21 24.02
N LEU A 417 -3.93 27.97 23.66
CA LEU A 417 -4.75 27.06 22.85
C LEU A 417 -5.84 26.35 23.66
N LEU A 418 -5.63 26.15 24.95
CA LEU A 418 -6.51 25.39 25.84
C LEU A 418 -7.36 26.29 26.78
N GLN A 419 -6.82 27.44 27.18
CA GLN A 419 -7.43 28.43 28.07
C GLN A 419 -8.05 27.79 29.31
N GLN A 420 -9.34 28.06 29.57
CA GLN A 420 -10.04 27.56 30.75
C GLN A 420 -10.10 26.02 30.86
N TYR A 421 -9.67 25.30 29.82
CA TYR A 421 -9.62 23.84 29.80
C TYR A 421 -8.20 23.27 30.03
N ALA A 422 -7.17 24.11 30.17
CA ALA A 422 -5.79 23.64 30.33
C ALA A 422 -5.64 22.67 31.50
N ASP A 423 -6.09 23.05 32.71
CA ASP A 423 -6.07 22.17 33.87
C ASP A 423 -6.87 20.89 33.64
N THR A 424 -8.05 20.98 33.00
CA THR A 424 -8.88 19.81 32.73
C THR A 424 -8.16 18.84 31.79
N VAL A 425 -7.47 19.37 30.78
CA VAL A 425 -6.75 18.60 29.76
C VAL A 425 -5.46 18.00 30.30
N LEU A 426 -4.67 18.78 31.05
CA LEU A 426 -3.44 18.32 31.71
C LEU A 426 -3.74 17.26 32.77
N ASN A 427 -4.88 17.35 33.46
CA ASN A 427 -5.33 16.37 34.44
C ASN A 427 -6.05 15.15 33.84
N LEU A 428 -6.11 14.98 32.51
CA LEU A 428 -6.62 13.74 31.89
C LEU A 428 -5.73 12.51 32.16
N GLY A 429 -4.62 12.70 32.86
CA GLY A 429 -3.90 11.64 33.57
C GLY A 429 -2.99 10.77 32.70
N ARG A 430 -2.67 11.18 31.48
CA ARG A 430 -1.73 10.49 30.57
C ARG A 430 -1.02 11.46 29.64
N CYS A 431 0.17 11.08 29.21
CA CYS A 431 0.87 11.72 28.09
C CYS A 431 -0.06 11.73 26.86
N GLY A 432 0.02 12.77 26.05
CA GLY A 432 -0.78 12.90 24.85
C GLY A 432 -0.24 14.02 23.99
N SER A 433 -0.99 14.42 22.97
CA SER A 433 -0.59 15.55 22.14
C SER A 433 -1.76 16.48 21.88
N VAL A 434 -1.46 17.78 21.78
CA VAL A 434 -2.38 18.80 21.29
C VAL A 434 -2.06 19.09 19.84
N VAL A 435 -3.09 19.04 19.00
CA VAL A 435 -3.04 19.55 17.62
C VAL A 435 -3.58 20.96 17.64
N GLY A 436 -2.70 21.93 17.37
CA GLY A 436 -3.08 23.32 17.15
C GLY A 436 -3.35 23.63 15.67
N MET A 437 -2.67 22.92 14.75
CA MET A 437 -2.74 23.24 13.33
C MET A 437 -2.35 22.10 12.40
N LEU A 438 -2.84 22.19 11.17
CA LEU A 438 -2.42 21.38 10.04
C LEU A 438 -2.42 22.24 8.78
N ALA A 439 -1.35 22.15 8.00
CA ALA A 439 -1.18 22.87 6.74
C ALA A 439 -0.65 21.94 5.66
N VAL A 440 -1.17 22.06 4.44
CA VAL A 440 -0.67 21.31 3.28
C VAL A 440 -0.69 22.24 2.08
N GLU A 441 0.39 22.29 1.31
CA GLU A 441 0.42 23.04 0.07
C GLU A 441 -0.68 22.52 -0.89
N PRO A 442 -1.49 23.39 -1.53
CA PRO A 442 -2.63 22.96 -2.35
C PRO A 442 -2.28 21.93 -3.44
N ARG A 443 -1.11 22.09 -4.08
CA ARG A 443 -0.60 21.16 -5.09
C ARG A 443 -0.30 19.76 -4.54
N PHE A 444 -0.12 19.64 -3.23
CA PHE A 444 0.17 18.42 -2.50
C PHE A 444 -0.96 18.03 -1.53
N ALA A 445 -2.21 18.41 -1.79
CA ALA A 445 -3.36 18.08 -0.93
C ALA A 445 -3.46 16.59 -0.53
N ARG A 446 -2.87 15.69 -1.32
CA ARG A 446 -2.75 14.25 -1.05
C ARG A 446 -1.84 13.89 0.13
N ALA A 447 -1.04 14.83 0.64
CA ALA A 447 -0.24 14.65 1.86
C ALA A 447 -1.09 14.75 3.14
N GLN A 448 -2.29 15.34 3.08
CA GLN A 448 -3.15 15.53 4.25
C GLN A 448 -3.51 14.21 4.97
N PRO A 449 -3.93 13.13 4.30
CA PRO A 449 -4.18 11.84 4.96
C PRO A 449 -2.96 11.30 5.71
N ALA A 450 -1.73 11.51 5.19
CA ALA A 450 -0.51 11.09 5.88
C ALA A 450 -0.30 11.85 7.19
N LEU A 451 -0.54 13.17 7.19
CA LEU A 451 -0.50 13.99 8.41
C LEU A 451 -1.61 13.61 9.41
N VAL A 452 -2.85 13.44 8.95
CA VAL A 452 -3.98 13.05 9.83
C VAL A 452 -3.75 11.67 10.45
N ARG A 453 -3.24 10.71 9.67
CA ARG A 453 -2.81 9.40 10.17
C ARG A 453 -1.72 9.56 11.23
N HIS A 454 -0.69 10.36 10.96
CA HIS A 454 0.42 10.63 11.88
C HIS A 454 -0.07 11.24 13.21
N ILE A 455 -0.99 12.20 13.14
CA ILE A 455 -1.65 12.81 14.31
C ILE A 455 -2.33 11.74 15.17
N LEU A 456 -3.15 10.87 14.54
CA LEU A 456 -3.86 9.82 15.28
C LEU A 456 -2.91 8.76 15.85
N THR A 457 -1.89 8.32 15.10
CA THR A 457 -0.90 7.35 15.59
C THR A 457 -0.08 7.90 16.74
N THR A 458 0.27 9.18 16.69
CA THR A 458 0.98 9.86 17.79
C THR A 458 0.08 9.96 19.02
N GLY A 459 -1.18 10.37 18.85
CA GLY A 459 -2.14 10.41 19.96
C GLY A 459 -2.43 9.02 20.56
N MET A 460 -2.53 7.98 19.73
CA MET A 460 -2.71 6.60 20.19
C MET A 460 -1.49 6.07 20.96
N ALA A 461 -0.28 6.42 20.52
CA ALA A 461 0.96 6.04 21.19
C ALA A 461 1.17 6.80 22.50
N GLY A 462 0.83 8.10 22.53
CA GLY A 462 0.88 8.91 23.75
C GLY A 462 -0.17 8.48 24.77
N GLY A 463 -1.37 8.09 24.32
CA GLY A 463 -2.50 7.72 25.17
C GLY A 463 -3.60 8.78 25.23
N GLY A 464 -3.44 9.89 24.51
CA GLY A 464 -4.42 10.96 24.39
C GLY A 464 -4.18 11.87 23.20
N LEU A 465 -5.28 12.40 22.64
CA LEU A 465 -5.26 13.41 21.58
C LEU A 465 -6.25 14.51 21.92
N VAL A 466 -5.78 15.75 21.85
CA VAL A 466 -6.60 16.95 21.94
C VAL A 466 -6.47 17.74 20.64
N VAL A 467 -7.58 18.23 20.13
CA VAL A 467 -7.63 19.08 18.93
C VAL A 467 -8.28 20.39 19.33
N SER A 468 -7.58 21.50 19.14
CA SER A 468 -8.12 22.85 19.35
C SER A 468 -8.20 23.55 18.01
N THR A 469 -9.41 23.76 17.49
CA THR A 469 -9.59 24.30 16.15
C THR A 469 -10.86 25.15 15.99
N PRO A 470 -10.78 26.37 15.42
CA PRO A 470 -11.94 27.19 15.07
C PRO A 470 -12.57 26.80 13.71
N TRP A 471 -11.95 25.88 12.96
CA TRP A 471 -12.35 25.57 11.59
C TRP A 471 -13.30 24.36 11.50
N ILE A 472 -14.49 24.60 10.96
CA ILE A 472 -15.58 23.61 10.87
C ILE A 472 -15.15 22.29 10.21
N PRO A 473 -14.38 22.25 9.10
CA PRO A 473 -13.98 20.98 8.51
C PRO A 473 -13.15 20.10 9.46
N TYR A 474 -12.27 20.71 10.28
CA TYR A 474 -11.47 19.98 11.27
C TYR A 474 -12.30 19.58 12.49
N GLN A 475 -13.29 20.39 12.89
CA GLN A 475 -14.25 20.03 13.94
C GLN A 475 -15.10 18.82 13.53
N GLU A 476 -15.63 18.81 12.31
CA GLU A 476 -16.35 17.68 11.73
C GLU A 476 -15.47 16.43 11.66
N MET A 477 -14.22 16.59 11.23
CA MET A 477 -13.26 15.49 11.18
C MET A 477 -12.97 14.92 12.58
N ALA A 478 -12.75 15.76 13.58
CA ALA A 478 -12.55 15.35 14.97
C ALA A 478 -13.76 14.57 15.51
N ALA A 479 -14.97 15.07 15.25
CA ALA A 479 -16.21 14.39 15.62
C ALA A 479 -16.37 13.03 14.90
N ARG A 480 -16.01 12.93 13.61
CA ARG A 480 -16.04 11.66 12.85
C ARG A 480 -15.06 10.62 13.39
N PHE A 481 -13.89 11.04 13.87
CA PHE A 481 -12.96 10.16 14.60
C PHE A 481 -13.42 9.90 16.04
N GLY A 482 -14.58 10.42 16.44
CA GLY A 482 -15.22 10.18 17.72
C GLY A 482 -14.54 10.88 18.89
N LEU A 483 -13.74 11.92 18.64
CA LEU A 483 -13.26 12.78 19.72
C LEU A 483 -14.47 13.48 20.36
N ARG A 484 -14.46 13.58 21.69
CA ARG A 484 -15.54 14.20 22.45
C ARG A 484 -15.27 15.70 22.52
N ARG A 485 -16.25 16.51 22.14
CA ARG A 485 -16.20 17.96 22.35
C ARG A 485 -16.19 18.28 23.84
N ILE A 486 -15.22 19.08 24.27
CA ILE A 486 -15.10 19.60 25.64
C ILE A 486 -15.87 20.91 25.76
N GLY A 487 -15.70 21.82 24.80
CA GLY A 487 -16.31 23.14 24.78
C GLY A 487 -15.57 24.10 23.86
N ASP A 488 -15.89 25.39 23.95
CA ASP A 488 -15.26 26.45 23.15
C ASP A 488 -14.33 27.29 24.01
N THR A 489 -13.20 27.72 23.47
CA THR A 489 -12.32 28.69 24.13
C THR A 489 -13.06 30.00 24.40
N ARG A 490 -12.74 30.67 25.52
CA ARG A 490 -13.33 31.99 25.83
C ARG A 490 -12.89 33.05 24.84
N HIS A 491 -11.63 33.01 24.45
CA HIS A 491 -11.04 33.96 23.53
C HIS A 491 -10.78 33.32 22.17
N ASP A 492 -10.94 34.12 21.13
CA ASP A 492 -10.50 33.81 19.78
C ASP A 492 -8.98 34.01 19.70
N VAL A 493 -8.24 32.92 19.96
CA VAL A 493 -6.78 32.86 19.94
C VAL A 493 -6.22 33.25 18.57
N TYR A 494 -6.95 32.87 17.53
CA TYR A 494 -6.54 33.06 16.15
C TYR A 494 -6.97 34.43 15.61
N ARG A 495 -7.91 35.12 16.28
CA ARG A 495 -8.53 36.37 15.82
C ARG A 495 -9.20 36.23 14.45
N CYS A 496 -9.76 35.04 14.17
CA CYS A 496 -10.46 34.72 12.93
C CYS A 496 -12.00 34.95 13.03
N GLY A 497 -12.46 35.59 14.09
CA GLY A 497 -13.87 35.85 14.40
C GLY A 497 -14.61 34.66 15.03
N ARG A 498 -13.89 33.61 15.47
CA ARG A 498 -14.49 32.37 16.01
C ARG A 498 -13.67 31.80 17.18
N PRO A 499 -14.30 31.42 18.29
CA PRO A 499 -13.60 30.67 19.33
C PRO A 499 -13.22 29.28 18.80
N SER A 500 -12.16 28.70 19.38
CA SER A 500 -11.72 27.35 19.05
C SER A 500 -12.56 26.34 19.80
N ALA A 501 -13.07 25.33 19.09
CA ALA A 501 -13.71 24.19 19.74
C ALA A 501 -12.64 23.17 20.13
N LEU A 502 -12.67 22.74 21.38
CA LEU A 502 -11.78 21.70 21.89
C LEU A 502 -12.45 20.34 21.78
N TYR A 503 -11.71 19.38 21.24
CA TYR A 503 -12.08 17.98 21.16
C TYR A 503 -11.00 17.14 21.82
N ALA A 504 -11.38 16.13 22.59
CA ALA A 504 -10.41 15.25 23.23
C ALA A 504 -10.82 13.78 23.15
N ARG A 505 -9.81 12.92 23.12
CA ARG A 505 -9.95 11.49 23.28
C ARG A 505 -8.78 10.91 24.02
N THR A 506 -9.06 10.09 25.01
CA THR A 506 -8.06 9.22 25.63
C THR A 506 -8.03 7.88 24.90
N PHE A 507 -6.84 7.32 24.72
CA PHE A 507 -6.59 6.01 24.14
C PHE A 507 -6.01 5.10 25.22
N THR A 508 -6.90 4.34 25.86
CA THR A 508 -6.55 3.32 26.85
C THR A 508 -6.74 1.93 26.24
N GLU A 509 -6.14 0.91 26.86
CA GLU A 509 -6.33 -0.49 26.47
C GLU A 509 -7.82 -0.85 26.37
N GLN A 510 -8.61 -0.40 27.33
CA GLN A 510 -10.04 -0.68 27.43
C GLN A 510 -10.87 0.07 26.37
N ASN A 511 -10.58 1.36 26.14
CA ASN A 511 -11.45 2.20 25.33
C ASN A 511 -11.12 2.19 23.82
N MET A 512 -9.88 1.86 23.46
CA MET A 512 -9.41 1.91 22.08
C MET A 512 -9.97 0.75 21.26
N SER A 513 -10.07 -0.46 21.83
CA SER A 513 -10.74 -1.58 21.15
C SER A 513 -12.23 -1.27 20.88
N ALA A 514 -12.92 -0.67 21.86
CA ALA A 514 -14.31 -0.26 21.70
C ALA A 514 -14.46 0.87 20.67
N TRP A 515 -13.51 1.81 20.63
CA TRP A 515 -13.46 2.87 19.64
C TRP A 515 -13.29 2.33 18.22
N LEU A 516 -12.28 1.49 18.00
CA LEU A 516 -12.00 0.90 16.69
C LEU A 516 -13.19 0.09 16.18
N ARG A 517 -13.90 -0.63 17.07
CA ARG A 517 -15.15 -1.31 16.72
C ARG A 517 -16.25 -0.35 16.27
N ARG A 518 -16.37 0.85 16.88
CA ARG A 518 -17.29 1.90 16.40
C ARG A 518 -16.85 2.56 15.10
N MET A 519 -15.55 2.58 14.83
CA MET A 519 -14.99 3.05 13.57
C MET A 519 -15.21 2.05 12.42
N ARG A 520 -15.46 0.77 12.74
CA ARG A 520 -15.95 -0.21 11.75
C ARG A 520 -17.31 0.23 11.23
N ASP A 521 -17.53 0.12 9.92
CA ASP A 521 -18.88 0.28 9.38
C ASP A 521 -19.71 -0.92 9.85
N PRO A 522 -20.85 -0.74 10.55
CA PRO A 522 -21.79 -1.84 10.77
C PRO A 522 -22.25 -2.45 9.44
N ARG A 523 -22.24 -1.67 8.35
CA ARG A 523 -22.54 -2.13 6.98
C ARG A 523 -21.31 -2.70 6.24
N SER A 524 -20.13 -2.73 6.88
CA SER A 524 -18.93 -3.44 6.41
C SER A 524 -18.88 -4.88 6.94
N GLU A 525 -19.93 -5.37 7.59
CA GLU A 525 -20.36 -6.76 7.40
C GLU A 525 -20.74 -6.89 5.93
N GLY A 526 -19.72 -6.98 5.07
CA GLY A 526 -19.80 -6.48 3.71
C GLY A 526 -20.70 -7.30 2.80
N PRO A 527 -20.87 -6.84 1.54
CA PRO A 527 -21.48 -7.61 0.47
C PRO A 527 -20.91 -9.02 0.35
N GLY A 528 -19.69 -9.30 0.80
CA GLY A 528 -19.09 -10.65 0.85
C GLY A 528 -19.75 -11.60 1.84
N GLN A 529 -20.14 -11.14 3.04
CA GLN A 529 -20.85 -12.00 4.00
C GLN A 529 -22.30 -12.20 3.56
N THR A 530 -22.97 -11.15 3.06
CA THR A 530 -24.30 -11.29 2.44
C THR A 530 -24.26 -12.13 1.17
N ALA A 531 -23.24 -11.96 0.31
CA ALA A 531 -23.03 -12.79 -0.88
C ALA A 531 -22.76 -14.24 -0.50
N GLU A 532 -22.04 -14.52 0.59
CA GLU A 532 -21.85 -15.90 1.04
C GLU A 532 -23.06 -16.51 1.72
N LEU A 533 -23.84 -15.71 2.46
CA LEU A 533 -25.13 -16.14 2.97
C LEU A 533 -26.10 -16.41 1.81
N VAL A 534 -26.12 -15.55 0.78
CA VAL A 534 -26.89 -15.73 -0.45
C VAL A 534 -26.39 -16.92 -1.24
N ARG A 535 -25.08 -17.13 -1.38
CA ARG A 535 -24.51 -18.31 -2.05
C ARG A 535 -24.89 -19.59 -1.32
N THR A 536 -24.83 -19.59 0.01
CA THR A 536 -25.24 -20.71 0.86
C THR A 536 -26.74 -20.96 0.74
N ALA A 537 -27.56 -19.91 0.75
CA ALA A 537 -29.00 -19.99 0.60
C ALA A 537 -29.42 -20.44 -0.82
N LEU A 538 -28.76 -19.96 -1.88
CA LEU A 538 -28.96 -20.40 -3.27
C LEU A 538 -28.59 -21.88 -3.45
N ARG A 539 -27.56 -22.38 -2.76
CA ARG A 539 -27.24 -23.83 -2.72
C ARG A 539 -28.34 -24.65 -2.05
N GLY A 540 -28.99 -24.08 -1.02
CA GLY A 540 -30.07 -24.68 -0.24
C GLY A 540 -31.49 -24.39 -0.75
N ILE A 541 -31.66 -23.60 -1.82
CA ILE A 541 -32.97 -23.02 -2.23
C ILE A 541 -34.04 -24.05 -2.62
N ARG A 542 -33.64 -25.33 -2.78
CA ARG A 542 -34.53 -26.47 -3.08
C ARG A 542 -34.74 -27.41 -1.90
N THR A 543 -33.98 -27.25 -0.83
CA THR A 543 -34.06 -28.09 0.37
C THR A 543 -34.91 -27.35 1.39
N GLN A 544 -36.22 -27.62 1.38
CA GLN A 544 -37.26 -26.91 2.12
C GLN A 544 -37.15 -26.98 3.67
N ALA A 545 -36.01 -27.43 4.23
CA ALA A 545 -35.90 -27.79 5.65
C ALA A 545 -34.69 -27.20 6.41
N ARG A 546 -33.78 -26.42 5.78
CA ARG A 546 -32.56 -25.94 6.50
C ARG A 546 -32.03 -24.57 6.05
N THR A 547 -32.87 -23.54 6.01
CA THR A 547 -32.41 -22.13 5.98
C THR A 547 -32.78 -21.39 7.26
N SER A 548 -32.62 -22.05 8.40
CA SER A 548 -32.75 -21.47 9.73
C SER A 548 -31.44 -20.84 10.18
N ALA A 549 -31.08 -19.70 9.59
CA ALA A 549 -30.00 -18.86 10.12
C ALA A 549 -30.15 -17.37 9.73
N ALA A 550 -31.36 -16.80 9.81
CA ALA A 550 -31.56 -15.34 9.82
C ALA A 550 -33.00 -14.93 10.21
N GLY A 551 -33.26 -14.71 11.49
CA GLY A 551 -34.32 -13.79 11.98
C GLY A 551 -35.80 -14.18 11.78
N PRO A 552 -36.74 -13.35 12.31
CA PRO A 552 -38.14 -13.71 12.53
C PRO A 552 -39.03 -13.35 11.32
N ARG A 553 -38.74 -13.92 10.14
CA ARG A 553 -39.68 -13.91 9.00
C ARG A 553 -39.92 -15.34 8.51
N PRO A 554 -41.14 -15.67 8.06
CA PRO A 554 -41.41 -17.01 7.53
C PRO A 554 -40.55 -17.28 6.30
N GLU A 555 -39.81 -18.40 6.35
CA GLU A 555 -38.82 -18.88 5.39
C GLU A 555 -39.22 -18.88 3.88
N PRO A 556 -40.49 -19.09 3.45
CA PRO A 556 -40.83 -19.05 2.01
C PRO A 556 -40.58 -17.68 1.34
N ALA A 557 -40.71 -16.58 2.08
CA ALA A 557 -40.58 -15.23 1.51
C ALA A 557 -39.16 -14.91 1.01
N LEU A 558 -38.12 -15.44 1.66
CA LEU A 558 -36.73 -15.18 1.28
C LEU A 558 -36.29 -16.00 0.05
N ALA A 559 -36.72 -17.27 -0.02
CA ALA A 559 -36.44 -18.12 -1.18
C ALA A 559 -37.08 -17.56 -2.45
N ASP A 560 -38.32 -17.06 -2.34
CA ASP A 560 -39.02 -16.43 -3.46
C ASP A 560 -38.38 -15.11 -3.87
N LEU A 561 -37.95 -14.29 -2.90
CA LEU A 561 -37.21 -13.06 -3.15
C LEU A 561 -35.89 -13.32 -3.90
N MET A 562 -35.14 -14.35 -3.52
CA MET A 562 -33.91 -14.75 -4.23
C MET A 562 -34.20 -15.25 -5.64
N ARG A 563 -35.27 -16.04 -5.82
CA ARG A 563 -35.68 -16.55 -7.12
C ARG A 563 -36.09 -15.40 -8.05
N GLN A 564 -36.87 -14.44 -7.55
CA GLN A 564 -37.25 -13.22 -8.26
C GLN A 564 -36.03 -12.36 -8.62
N ALA A 565 -35.07 -12.19 -7.70
CA ALA A 565 -33.85 -11.44 -7.97
C ALA A 565 -32.99 -12.08 -9.08
N VAL A 566 -32.88 -13.42 -9.10
CA VAL A 566 -32.17 -14.14 -10.17
C VAL A 566 -32.88 -13.99 -11.52
N GLU A 567 -34.20 -14.14 -11.57
CA GLU A 567 -34.98 -13.98 -12.81
C GLU A 567 -34.99 -12.54 -13.31
N ALA A 568 -35.06 -11.55 -12.42
CA ALA A 568 -34.94 -10.13 -12.77
C ALA A 568 -33.54 -9.83 -13.35
N LEU A 569 -32.50 -10.46 -12.83
CA LEU A 569 -31.15 -10.33 -13.37
C LEU A 569 -31.05 -10.98 -14.75
N ALA A 570 -31.63 -12.17 -14.93
CA ALA A 570 -31.61 -12.91 -16.20
C ALA A 570 -32.40 -12.20 -17.32
N SER A 571 -33.44 -11.45 -16.98
CA SER A 571 -34.27 -10.65 -17.89
C SER A 571 -33.81 -9.18 -18.04
N SER A 572 -32.66 -8.82 -17.46
CA SER A 572 -32.12 -7.45 -17.53
C SER A 572 -31.74 -7.06 -18.97
N ALA A 573 -31.98 -5.80 -19.34
CA ALA A 573 -31.52 -5.23 -20.61
C ALA A 573 -29.99 -5.10 -20.69
N SER A 574 -29.29 -5.12 -19.55
CA SER A 574 -27.83 -5.15 -19.49
C SER A 574 -27.33 -6.54 -19.83
N ALA A 575 -26.58 -6.69 -20.93
CA ALA A 575 -26.01 -7.98 -21.34
C ALA A 575 -25.16 -8.64 -20.24
N VAL A 576 -24.45 -7.84 -19.44
CA VAL A 576 -23.65 -8.31 -18.30
C VAL A 576 -24.52 -8.90 -17.19
N ASP A 577 -25.64 -8.24 -16.88
CA ASP A 577 -26.58 -8.68 -15.87
C ASP A 577 -27.32 -9.93 -16.36
N ALA A 578 -27.85 -9.91 -17.59
CA ALA A 578 -28.53 -11.04 -18.21
C ALA A 578 -27.65 -12.30 -18.22
N GLU A 579 -26.37 -12.19 -18.64
CA GLU A 579 -25.42 -13.30 -18.60
C GLU A 579 -25.20 -13.83 -17.16
N ALA A 580 -25.08 -12.94 -16.18
CA ALA A 580 -24.87 -13.33 -14.79
C ALA A 580 -26.13 -13.99 -14.19
N GLY A 581 -27.32 -13.45 -14.48
CA GLY A 581 -28.59 -14.03 -14.07
C GLY A 581 -28.83 -15.39 -14.70
N GLU A 582 -28.51 -15.55 -15.99
CA GLU A 582 -28.61 -16.81 -16.70
C GLU A 582 -27.67 -17.88 -16.12
N ILE A 583 -26.44 -17.51 -15.77
CA ILE A 583 -25.51 -18.41 -15.06
C ILE A 583 -26.10 -18.88 -13.72
N LEU A 584 -26.65 -17.96 -12.92
CA LEU A 584 -27.24 -18.30 -11.62
C LEU A 584 -28.49 -19.16 -11.76
N ARG A 585 -29.34 -18.84 -12.73
CA ARG A 585 -30.55 -19.61 -13.05
C ARG A 585 -30.18 -21.03 -13.46
N LEU A 586 -29.22 -21.19 -14.36
CA LEU A 586 -28.78 -22.50 -14.83
C LEU A 586 -28.09 -23.33 -13.73
N TYR A 587 -27.27 -22.69 -12.90
CA TYR A 587 -26.48 -23.39 -11.90
C TYR A 587 -27.27 -23.68 -10.60
N TYR A 588 -27.95 -22.70 -10.02
CA TYR A 588 -28.64 -22.83 -8.73
C TYR A 588 -30.12 -23.22 -8.89
N LEU A 589 -30.83 -22.65 -9.86
CA LEU A 589 -32.28 -22.86 -9.99
C LEU A 589 -32.65 -24.08 -10.83
N THR A 590 -31.96 -24.36 -11.94
CA THR A 590 -32.29 -25.50 -12.81
C THR A 590 -31.33 -26.69 -12.64
N ARG A 591 -30.09 -26.47 -12.19
CA ARG A 591 -29.00 -27.46 -12.10
C ARG A 591 -28.69 -28.12 -13.44
N ALA A 592 -28.52 -27.31 -14.48
CA ALA A 592 -28.22 -27.79 -15.83
C ALA A 592 -26.78 -28.34 -16.03
N GLY A 593 -25.98 -28.44 -14.96
CA GLY A 593 -24.61 -28.99 -15.04
C GLY A 593 -23.64 -28.46 -13.99
N GLY A 594 -22.43 -29.02 -13.96
CA GLY A 594 -21.28 -28.44 -13.25
C GLY A 594 -20.72 -27.21 -13.96
N HIS A 595 -19.86 -26.44 -13.27
CA HIS A 595 -19.33 -25.17 -13.78
C HIS A 595 -18.71 -25.25 -15.18
N ASP A 596 -17.93 -26.30 -15.46
CA ASP A 596 -17.25 -26.47 -16.75
C ASP A 596 -18.23 -26.74 -17.90
N LEU A 597 -19.29 -27.50 -17.64
CA LEU A 597 -20.34 -27.77 -18.61
C LEU A 597 -21.14 -26.49 -18.93
N LEU A 598 -21.45 -25.69 -17.91
CA LEU A 598 -22.17 -24.42 -18.08
C LEU A 598 -21.32 -23.36 -18.79
N ALA A 599 -20.04 -23.24 -18.44
CA ALA A 599 -19.13 -22.32 -19.13
C ALA A 599 -19.04 -22.65 -20.62
N HIS A 600 -18.93 -23.94 -20.98
CA HIS A 600 -18.91 -24.38 -22.37
C HIS A 600 -20.24 -24.10 -23.09
N ARG A 601 -21.37 -24.41 -22.46
CA ARG A 601 -22.71 -24.21 -23.02
C ARG A 601 -23.04 -22.73 -23.28
N LEU A 602 -22.52 -21.84 -22.44
CA LEU A 602 -22.69 -20.39 -22.58
C LEU A 602 -21.63 -19.74 -23.49
N HIS A 603 -20.75 -20.54 -24.10
CA HIS A 603 -19.62 -20.06 -24.91
C HIS A 603 -18.71 -19.06 -24.16
N LEU A 604 -18.58 -19.22 -22.84
CA LEU A 604 -17.75 -18.36 -21.99
C LEU A 604 -16.41 -19.04 -21.69
N SER A 605 -15.34 -18.24 -21.66
CA SER A 605 -14.09 -18.69 -21.04
C SER A 605 -14.33 -19.00 -19.56
N ARG A 606 -13.58 -19.96 -18.99
CA ARG A 606 -13.70 -20.31 -17.56
C ARG A 606 -13.54 -19.10 -16.64
N ALA A 607 -12.62 -18.18 -16.96
CA ALA A 607 -12.41 -16.95 -16.20
C ALA A 607 -13.62 -15.99 -16.30
N THR A 608 -14.18 -15.83 -17.50
CA THR A 608 -15.38 -15.01 -17.71
C THR A 608 -16.58 -15.58 -16.97
N TYR A 609 -16.76 -16.91 -16.99
CA TYR A 609 -17.82 -17.60 -16.28
C TYR A 609 -17.78 -17.32 -14.77
N PHE A 610 -16.63 -17.56 -14.10
CA PHE A 610 -16.53 -17.32 -12.66
C PHE A 610 -16.69 -15.83 -12.31
N ARG A 611 -16.18 -14.91 -13.14
CA ARG A 611 -16.39 -13.47 -12.93
C ARG A 611 -17.87 -13.09 -12.98
N ARG A 612 -18.62 -13.62 -13.95
CA ARG A 612 -20.06 -13.37 -14.09
C ARG A 612 -20.88 -14.03 -12.98
N LEU A 613 -20.47 -15.23 -12.55
CA LEU A 613 -21.06 -15.91 -11.40
C LEU A 613 -20.94 -15.07 -10.13
N GLU A 614 -19.71 -14.64 -9.78
CA GLU A 614 -19.46 -13.81 -8.59
C GLU A 614 -20.19 -12.47 -8.66
N TYR A 615 -20.17 -11.82 -9.83
CA TYR A 615 -20.91 -10.58 -10.09
C TYR A 615 -22.42 -10.74 -9.85
N GLY A 616 -23.01 -11.82 -10.37
CA GLY A 616 -24.42 -12.12 -10.18
C GLY A 616 -24.79 -12.35 -8.72
N ILE A 617 -23.97 -13.08 -7.97
CA ILE A 617 -24.20 -13.32 -6.54
C ILE A 617 -24.19 -11.99 -5.77
N GLY A 618 -23.25 -11.08 -6.10
CA GLY A 618 -23.22 -9.73 -5.54
C GLY A 618 -24.51 -8.95 -5.84
N LYS A 619 -25.03 -9.02 -7.06
CA LYS A 619 -26.28 -8.34 -7.46
C LYS A 619 -27.52 -8.88 -6.76
N VAL A 620 -27.61 -10.19 -6.59
CA VAL A 620 -28.70 -10.80 -5.81
C VAL A 620 -28.60 -10.38 -4.34
N ALA A 621 -27.39 -10.35 -3.76
CA ALA A 621 -27.19 -9.87 -2.40
C ALA A 621 -27.61 -8.40 -2.21
N GLU A 622 -27.29 -7.52 -3.17
CA GLU A 622 -27.74 -6.12 -3.16
C GLU A 622 -29.28 -6.00 -3.26
N ALA A 623 -29.92 -6.80 -4.10
CA ALA A 623 -31.37 -6.79 -4.27
C ALA A 623 -32.10 -7.30 -3.02
N VAL A 624 -31.64 -8.42 -2.45
CA VAL A 624 -32.19 -9.01 -1.23
C VAL A 624 -32.00 -8.07 -0.04
N SER A 625 -30.81 -7.49 0.12
CA SER A 625 -30.53 -6.54 1.20
C SER A 625 -31.46 -5.33 1.14
N ARG A 626 -31.67 -4.74 -0.06
CA ARG A 626 -32.61 -3.62 -0.26
C ARG A 626 -34.04 -3.98 0.11
N ALA A 627 -34.54 -5.13 -0.34
CA ALA A 627 -35.90 -5.56 -0.03
C ALA A 627 -36.11 -5.85 1.47
N LEU A 628 -35.06 -6.27 2.19
CA LEU A 628 -35.11 -6.48 3.64
C LEU A 628 -35.00 -5.19 4.46
N THR A 629 -34.49 -4.10 3.88
CA THR A 629 -34.31 -2.79 4.57
C THR A 629 -35.34 -1.73 4.18
N ALA A 630 -36.22 -1.99 3.22
CA ALA A 630 -37.31 -1.09 2.88
C ALA A 630 -38.31 -0.99 4.06
N PRO A 631 -38.67 0.22 4.53
CA PRO A 631 -39.75 0.38 5.52
C PRO A 631 -41.08 -0.08 4.91
N GLU A 632 -41.86 -0.82 5.69
CA GLU A 632 -43.23 -1.21 5.32
C GLU A 632 -44.03 0.07 5.01
N PRO A 633 -44.76 0.16 3.88
CA PRO A 633 -45.64 1.30 3.65
C PRO A 633 -46.73 1.31 4.73
N LEU A 634 -46.91 2.46 5.38
CA LEU A 634 -48.02 2.68 6.31
C LEU A 634 -49.33 2.32 5.60
N PRO A 635 -50.24 1.55 6.24
CA PRO A 635 -51.52 1.22 5.63
C PRO A 635 -52.29 2.52 5.38
N GLU A 636 -52.67 2.74 4.12
CA GLU A 636 -53.59 3.82 3.77
C GLU A 636 -54.90 3.61 4.52
N HIS A 637 -55.22 4.54 5.42
CA HIS A 637 -56.54 4.63 6.02
C HIS A 637 -57.57 4.85 4.90
N ARG A 638 -58.42 3.84 4.69
CA ARG A 638 -59.77 4.02 4.11
C ARG A 638 -60.80 3.99 5.22
#